data_AF-A0A5B1BP50-F1
#
_entry.id   AF-A0A5B1BP50-F1
#
_cell.length_a   1.000
_cell.length_b   1.000
_cell.length_c   1.000
_cell.angle_alpha   90.00
_cell.angle_beta   90.00
_cell.angle_gamma   90.00
#
_symmetry.space_group_name_H-M   'P 1'
#
loop_
_entity.id
_entity.type
_entity.pdbx_description
1 polymer ?
#
loop_
_entity_poly.entity_id
_entity_poly.type
_entity_poly.pdbx_seq_one_letter_code
_entity_poly.pdbx_strand_id
1 'polypeptide(L)'
;MDDPIEDGQAWAQRQQAAFPQWVTCYGGGVADLWDFGLDSLDRMTYIVFGGFSTPQAIDDPANAGFSGAAAWYLGEIVRRRDPKKRRWARCDYGYDAGDYVVEPVAKTHRWWKNPRGDLRAVARAGDPMWLRSSYTYYVAPLWDKPWPAWIHSSETGSWRWDEAANRWWSQRDQWIYSIAGLLALLTARQPDVVLDYSTASLHTLEGFVVNDSVCQDPLIRDAITAYVGECLLRVGGGKWIWDVHPEHLTNGFPVVRRSIGRVSPAHLIDYALARRDGQTFTRIHCAWIAEAEDCRRRGPGYVLGRELTPGLDSIRQRAYTVKHWADLKQAQFADWVAAYGVGRQWDFSAGSLEGLAQVILEHCAPGTFFLDAECGDDFIDGAVWYFGETLHRAIPSRWSFTASNAERTGEGRHGLTIAINDLYEAYEVSYPSAVYLVQELDRVLRPWGYTGKPEASPDHLRHMYELWATTAIRHRIEKSQRRREAVKRRAGRRRSDREVLECWLAERQDEFLRWIAQFGSGQEWDFSVDSLDALEVLIRQVASGPEELLEDKVNADFFEGAAWYLGEVTRRQAPDAVRWDYDRTYLADPHLSGCYHVHECLAEVYAKEGGVLRAWHEKKVRLIQRSAAAGDGEVGRRPQVSDIGPNH
;
A
#
# COMPACT_ATOMS: atom_id res chain seq x y z
N MET A 1 4.13 42.65 7.98
CA MET A 1 3.75 41.29 7.55
C MET A 1 3.08 40.69 8.75
N ASP A 2 1.79 40.41 8.64
CA ASP A 2 1.02 39.82 9.73
C ASP A 2 1.54 38.41 10.01
N ASP A 3 1.57 38.01 11.29
CA ASP A 3 1.96 36.65 11.67
C ASP A 3 1.02 35.66 10.96
N PRO A 4 1.55 34.75 10.11
CA PRO A 4 0.72 33.81 9.36
C PRO A 4 -0.15 32.91 10.25
N ILE A 5 0.27 32.67 11.50
CA ILE A 5 -0.50 31.90 12.48
C ILE A 5 -1.69 32.73 12.99
N GLU A 6 -1.45 33.98 13.38
CA GLU A 6 -2.52 34.87 13.88
C GLU A 6 -3.55 35.15 12.78
N ASP A 7 -3.09 35.43 11.56
CA ASP A 7 -3.97 35.64 10.41
C ASP A 7 -4.80 34.39 10.08
N GLY A 8 -4.17 33.20 10.11
CA GLY A 8 -4.88 31.94 9.89
C GLY A 8 -5.96 31.66 10.94
N GLN A 9 -5.69 31.96 12.22
CA GLN A 9 -6.69 31.82 13.28
C GLN A 9 -7.82 32.84 13.14
N ALA A 10 -7.50 34.10 12.83
CA ALA A 10 -8.50 35.14 12.60
C ALA A 10 -9.40 34.81 11.41
N TRP A 11 -8.83 34.28 10.32
CA TRP A 11 -9.60 33.78 9.18
C TRP A 11 -10.54 32.63 9.59
N ALA A 12 -10.04 31.64 10.33
CA ALA A 12 -10.85 30.50 10.74
C ALA A 12 -12.04 30.91 11.61
N GLN A 13 -11.86 31.89 12.51
CA GLN A 13 -12.95 32.45 13.32
C GLN A 13 -14.02 33.15 12.46
N ARG A 14 -13.59 33.91 11.44
CA ARG A 14 -14.53 34.55 10.49
C ARG A 14 -15.36 33.50 9.74
N GLN A 15 -14.71 32.43 9.24
CA GLN A 15 -15.42 31.37 8.52
C GLN A 15 -16.36 30.58 9.43
N GLN A 16 -15.96 30.31 10.68
CA GLN A 16 -16.82 29.68 11.67
C GLN A 16 -18.10 30.49 11.92
N ALA A 17 -17.98 31.82 12.03
CA ALA A 17 -19.13 32.70 12.22
C ALA A 17 -20.04 32.75 10.96
N ALA A 18 -19.47 32.63 9.76
CA ALA A 18 -20.20 32.63 8.50
C ALA A 18 -20.86 31.28 8.15
N PHE A 19 -20.40 30.17 8.76
CA PHE A 19 -20.84 28.82 8.38
C PHE A 19 -22.36 28.57 8.50
N PRO A 20 -23.09 29.06 9.52
CA PRO A 20 -24.55 28.90 9.56
C PRO A 20 -25.25 29.48 8.32
N GLN A 21 -24.82 30.67 7.87
CA GLN A 21 -25.35 31.28 6.65
C GLN A 21 -24.94 30.47 5.41
N TRP A 22 -23.72 29.94 5.38
CA TRP A 22 -23.28 29.03 4.32
C TRP A 22 -24.16 27.79 4.22
N VAL A 23 -24.56 27.19 5.35
CA VAL A 23 -25.48 26.03 5.36
C VAL A 23 -26.84 26.41 4.78
N THR A 24 -27.35 27.60 5.07
CA THR A 24 -28.60 28.11 4.46
C THR A 24 -28.46 28.31 2.95
N CYS A 25 -27.37 28.92 2.49
CA CYS A 25 -27.20 29.27 1.08
C CYS A 25 -26.81 28.09 0.20
N TYR A 26 -26.00 27.16 0.72
CA TYR A 26 -25.39 26.07 -0.07
C TYR A 26 -25.67 24.70 0.53
N GLY A 27 -25.70 24.58 1.86
CA GLY A 27 -25.81 23.31 2.57
C GLY A 27 -27.22 22.73 2.73
N GLY A 28 -28.22 23.27 2.02
CA GLY A 28 -29.61 22.80 2.06
C GLY A 28 -30.40 23.22 3.30
N GLY A 29 -29.86 24.11 4.14
CA GLY A 29 -30.56 24.70 5.29
C GLY A 29 -30.74 23.81 6.52
N VAL A 30 -30.23 22.57 6.51
CA VAL A 30 -30.35 21.63 7.64
C VAL A 30 -28.99 21.47 8.31
N ALA A 31 -28.77 22.16 9.43
CA ALA A 31 -27.48 22.19 10.13
C ALA A 31 -27.03 20.82 10.63
N ASP A 32 -27.96 19.96 11.06
CA ASP A 32 -27.66 18.62 11.62
C ASP A 32 -27.02 17.67 10.60
N LEU A 33 -27.10 17.99 9.30
CA LEU A 33 -26.47 17.20 8.23
C LEU A 33 -24.97 17.54 8.04
N TRP A 34 -24.46 18.55 8.75
CA TRP A 34 -23.09 19.05 8.67
C TRP A 34 -22.31 18.72 9.95
N ASP A 35 -22.24 17.43 10.27
CA ASP A 35 -21.71 16.86 11.52
C ASP A 35 -20.20 16.58 11.56
N PHE A 36 -19.46 16.93 10.50
CA PHE A 36 -18.05 16.60 10.27
C PHE A 36 -17.80 15.10 10.03
N GLY A 37 -18.87 14.33 9.76
CA GLY A 37 -18.84 12.92 9.37
C GLY A 37 -18.72 12.70 7.86
N LEU A 38 -18.62 11.44 7.40
CA LEU A 38 -18.43 11.19 5.96
C LEU A 38 -19.65 11.56 5.11
N ASP A 39 -20.87 11.50 5.65
CA ASP A 39 -22.06 11.88 4.89
C ASP A 39 -22.07 13.39 4.59
N SER A 40 -21.52 14.21 5.49
CA SER A 40 -21.33 15.65 5.25
C SER A 40 -20.27 15.92 4.17
N LEU A 41 -19.25 15.06 4.03
CA LEU A 41 -18.26 15.15 2.96
C LEU A 41 -18.87 14.83 1.60
N ASP A 42 -19.74 13.81 1.52
CA ASP A 42 -20.46 13.50 0.28
C ASP A 42 -21.35 14.67 -0.13
N ARG A 43 -22.04 15.30 0.84
CA ARG A 43 -22.77 16.56 0.64
C ARG A 43 -21.89 17.69 0.14
N MET A 44 -20.72 17.88 0.74
CA MET A 44 -19.77 18.91 0.28
C MET A 44 -19.36 18.65 -1.18
N THR A 45 -19.01 17.41 -1.49
CA THR A 45 -18.73 16.99 -2.87
C THR A 45 -19.91 17.31 -3.78
N TYR A 46 -21.15 16.97 -3.41
CA TYR A 46 -22.36 17.25 -4.20
C TYR A 46 -22.50 18.73 -4.55
N ILE A 47 -22.12 19.63 -3.65
CA ILE A 47 -22.19 21.08 -3.88
C ILE A 47 -21.06 21.53 -4.80
N VAL A 48 -19.82 21.09 -4.55
CA VAL A 48 -18.66 21.42 -5.39
C VAL A 48 -18.90 20.97 -6.84
N PHE A 49 -19.32 19.72 -7.04
CA PHE A 49 -19.57 19.19 -8.38
C PHE A 49 -20.73 19.88 -9.10
N GLY A 50 -21.78 20.26 -8.37
CA GLY A 50 -22.97 20.88 -8.95
C GLY A 50 -22.80 22.36 -9.29
N GLY A 51 -22.15 23.12 -8.41
CA GLY A 51 -22.06 24.58 -8.50
C GLY A 51 -20.67 25.12 -8.84
N PHE A 52 -19.61 24.35 -8.64
CA PHE A 52 -18.22 24.82 -8.69
C PHE A 52 -17.31 23.78 -9.38
N SER A 53 -17.73 23.34 -10.56
CA SER A 53 -17.16 22.19 -11.27
C SER A 53 -15.77 22.41 -11.88
N THR A 54 -15.17 23.60 -11.72
CA THR A 54 -13.80 23.88 -12.18
C THR A 54 -12.95 24.45 -11.05
N PRO A 55 -11.62 24.23 -11.07
CA PRO A 55 -10.72 24.88 -10.10
C PRO A 55 -10.84 26.41 -10.11
N GLN A 56 -11.05 26.99 -11.29
CA GLN A 56 -11.24 28.44 -11.45
C GLN A 56 -12.50 28.92 -10.74
N ALA A 57 -13.60 28.16 -10.79
CA ALA A 57 -14.81 28.50 -10.04
C ALA A 57 -14.60 28.48 -8.52
N ILE A 58 -13.73 27.60 -8.01
CA ILE A 58 -13.33 27.58 -6.58
C ILE A 58 -12.46 28.79 -6.21
N ASP A 59 -11.64 29.25 -7.15
CA ASP A 59 -10.72 30.36 -6.96
C ASP A 59 -11.34 31.74 -7.23
N ASP A 60 -12.48 31.81 -7.93
CA ASP A 60 -13.19 33.04 -8.23
C ASP A 60 -13.57 33.81 -6.94
N PRO A 61 -13.13 35.08 -6.78
CA PRO A 61 -13.52 35.92 -5.65
C PRO A 61 -15.03 36.06 -5.45
N ALA A 62 -15.84 35.99 -6.52
CA ALA A 62 -17.30 36.01 -6.43
C ALA A 62 -17.85 34.80 -5.66
N ASN A 63 -17.10 33.70 -5.63
CA ASN A 63 -17.46 32.46 -4.95
C ASN A 63 -16.76 32.30 -3.60
N ALA A 64 -16.07 33.33 -3.10
CA ALA A 64 -15.34 33.28 -1.82
C ALA A 64 -16.25 32.96 -0.64
N GLY A 65 -17.53 33.38 -0.69
CA GLY A 65 -18.54 33.03 0.30
C GLY A 65 -18.80 31.53 0.40
N PHE A 66 -18.71 30.80 -0.71
CA PHE A 66 -18.76 29.34 -0.73
C PHE A 66 -17.41 28.72 -0.34
N SER A 67 -16.34 29.05 -1.08
CA SER A 67 -15.07 28.32 -1.01
C SER A 67 -14.33 28.53 0.31
N GLY A 68 -14.45 29.71 0.93
CA GLY A 68 -13.86 30.00 2.24
C GLY A 68 -14.45 29.14 3.36
N ALA A 69 -15.77 29.11 3.49
CA ALA A 69 -16.46 28.35 4.52
C ALA A 69 -16.40 26.83 4.27
N ALA A 70 -16.43 26.40 3.01
CA ALA A 70 -16.19 25.00 2.64
C ALA A 70 -14.77 24.53 3.00
N ALA A 71 -13.75 25.35 2.71
CA ALA A 71 -12.37 25.05 3.08
C ALA A 71 -12.18 25.02 4.61
N TRP A 72 -12.81 25.96 5.32
CA TRP A 72 -12.83 25.95 6.78
C TRP A 72 -13.43 24.66 7.32
N TYR A 73 -14.59 24.24 6.81
CA TYR A 73 -15.27 23.03 7.25
C TYR A 73 -14.37 21.79 7.13
N LEU A 74 -13.73 21.63 5.97
CA LEU A 74 -12.79 20.55 5.73
C LEU A 74 -11.57 20.62 6.65
N GLY A 75 -10.96 21.79 6.82
CA GLY A 75 -9.83 21.93 7.74
C GLY A 75 -10.21 21.68 9.21
N GLU A 76 -11.44 21.98 9.61
CA GLU A 76 -11.94 21.65 10.94
C GLU A 76 -12.04 20.15 11.19
N ILE A 77 -12.34 19.33 10.18
CA ILE A 77 -12.26 17.86 10.29
C ILE A 77 -10.83 17.45 10.70
N VAL A 78 -9.82 18.02 10.02
CA VAL A 78 -8.41 17.73 10.29
C VAL A 78 -7.99 18.22 11.68
N ARG A 79 -8.39 19.44 12.04
CA ARG A 79 -8.04 20.07 13.32
C ARG A 79 -8.69 19.33 14.49
N ARG A 80 -9.97 18.93 14.38
CA ARG A 80 -10.71 18.23 15.43
C ARG A 80 -10.17 16.83 15.72
N ARG A 81 -9.56 16.17 14.75
CA ARG A 81 -8.86 14.89 14.95
C ARG A 81 -7.75 14.98 16.00
N ASP A 82 -6.99 16.08 16.02
CA ASP A 82 -5.90 16.30 16.99
C ASP A 82 -5.75 17.79 17.35
N PRO A 83 -6.68 18.35 18.15
CA PRO A 83 -6.83 19.80 18.34
C PRO A 83 -5.65 20.43 19.08
N LYS A 84 -4.86 19.62 19.82
CA LYS A 84 -3.66 20.08 20.51
C LYS A 84 -2.43 20.11 19.60
N LYS A 85 -2.46 19.38 18.48
CA LYS A 85 -1.32 19.27 17.56
C LYS A 85 -1.57 19.92 16.21
N ARG A 86 -2.76 20.44 15.94
CA ARG A 86 -3.11 21.05 14.65
C ARG A 86 -3.65 22.46 14.86
N ARG A 87 -3.24 23.40 14.03
CA ARG A 87 -3.73 24.79 14.03
C ARG A 87 -3.91 25.32 12.61
N TRP A 88 -4.69 26.38 12.48
CA TRP A 88 -4.79 27.14 11.24
C TRP A 88 -3.60 28.10 11.09
N ALA A 89 -3.10 28.23 9.86
CA ALA A 89 -2.09 29.21 9.47
C ALA A 89 -2.29 29.61 8.00
N ARG A 90 -1.88 30.82 7.62
CA ARG A 90 -1.73 31.21 6.21
C ARG A 90 -0.42 30.62 5.67
N CYS A 91 -0.47 29.96 4.53
CA CYS A 91 0.74 29.47 3.87
C CYS A 91 1.36 30.61 3.05
N ASP A 92 2.65 30.87 3.24
CA ASP A 92 3.37 31.97 2.57
C ASP A 92 4.34 31.49 1.48
N TYR A 93 4.33 30.20 1.14
CA TYR A 93 5.33 29.62 0.26
C TYR A 93 4.78 28.46 -0.58
N GLY A 94 5.52 28.13 -1.64
CA GLY A 94 5.19 27.01 -2.53
C GLY A 94 3.91 27.22 -3.33
N TYR A 95 3.35 26.11 -3.82
CA TYR A 95 2.13 26.10 -4.63
C TYR A 95 0.87 26.52 -3.85
N ASP A 96 0.93 26.49 -2.52
CA ASP A 96 -0.17 26.83 -1.62
C ASP A 96 -0.08 28.27 -1.07
N ALA A 97 0.87 29.08 -1.56
CA ALA A 97 1.06 30.44 -1.07
C ALA A 97 -0.23 31.27 -1.19
N GLY A 98 -0.65 31.87 -0.08
CA GLY A 98 -1.90 32.62 0.06
C GLY A 98 -3.10 31.81 0.55
N ASP A 99 -3.04 30.47 0.55
CA ASP A 99 -4.10 29.62 1.09
C ASP A 99 -4.00 29.47 2.62
N TYR A 100 -5.14 29.17 3.24
CA TYR A 100 -5.21 28.82 4.66
C TYR A 100 -5.11 27.31 4.82
N VAL A 101 -4.14 26.87 5.63
CA VAL A 101 -3.78 25.47 5.80
C VAL A 101 -3.93 25.06 7.27
N VAL A 102 -4.09 23.76 7.49
CA VAL A 102 -4.05 23.15 8.83
C VAL A 102 -2.70 22.46 9.01
N GLU A 103 -1.83 23.08 9.80
CA GLU A 103 -0.46 22.63 10.02
C GLU A 103 -0.24 22.03 11.42
N PRO A 104 0.80 21.19 11.60
CA PRO A 104 1.22 20.75 12.92
C PRO A 104 1.71 21.90 13.80
N VAL A 105 1.39 21.88 15.09
CA VAL A 105 1.91 22.85 16.08
C VAL A 105 3.42 22.66 16.28
N ALA A 106 3.90 21.42 16.19
CA ALA A 106 5.32 21.07 16.29
C ALA A 106 6.01 21.20 14.92
N LYS A 107 7.13 21.92 14.87
CA LYS A 107 7.92 22.20 13.65
C LYS A 107 8.53 20.94 12.98
N THR A 108 8.39 19.76 13.58
CA THR A 108 9.06 18.52 13.14
C THR A 108 8.28 17.73 12.10
N HIS A 109 6.99 18.01 11.87
CA HIS A 109 6.20 17.33 10.84
C HIS A 109 5.93 18.27 9.65
N ARG A 110 6.43 17.88 8.46
CA ARG A 110 6.36 18.68 7.22
C ARG A 110 5.01 18.64 6.48
N TRP A 111 3.98 18.00 7.04
CA TRP A 111 2.73 17.76 6.31
C TRP A 111 1.59 18.61 6.87
N TRP A 112 1.32 19.74 6.22
CA TRP A 112 0.07 20.50 6.37
C TRP A 112 -1.01 19.96 5.43
N LYS A 113 -2.28 20.26 5.74
CA LYS A 113 -3.42 19.99 4.84
C LYS A 113 -3.89 21.32 4.27
N ASN A 114 -4.03 21.41 2.95
CA ASN A 114 -4.63 22.55 2.26
C ASN A 114 -6.08 22.19 1.83
N PRO A 115 -7.11 22.57 2.60
CA PRO A 115 -8.48 22.17 2.31
C PRO A 115 -9.03 22.84 1.05
N ARG A 116 -8.60 24.07 0.73
CA ARG A 116 -8.99 24.74 -0.52
C ARG A 116 -8.35 24.03 -1.72
N GLY A 117 -7.09 23.61 -1.58
CA GLY A 117 -6.42 22.73 -2.53
C GLY A 117 -7.20 21.44 -2.78
N ASP A 118 -7.76 20.82 -1.73
CA ASP A 118 -8.62 19.64 -1.88
C ASP A 118 -9.92 19.96 -2.65
N LEU A 119 -10.58 21.10 -2.40
CA LEU A 119 -11.75 21.53 -3.19
C LEU A 119 -11.40 21.71 -4.69
N ARG A 120 -10.24 22.31 -4.99
CA ARG A 120 -9.73 22.40 -6.37
C ARG A 120 -9.48 21.01 -6.95
N ALA A 121 -8.96 20.09 -6.15
CA ALA A 121 -8.67 18.73 -6.58
C ALA A 121 -9.95 17.95 -6.90
N VAL A 122 -11.03 18.12 -6.13
CA VAL A 122 -12.37 17.57 -6.44
C VAL A 122 -12.83 18.01 -7.82
N ALA A 123 -12.84 19.32 -8.07
CA ALA A 123 -13.27 19.89 -9.34
C ALA A 123 -12.35 19.48 -10.50
N ARG A 124 -11.03 19.43 -10.27
CA ARG A 124 -10.03 19.02 -11.28
C ARG A 124 -10.13 17.54 -11.62
N ALA A 125 -10.14 16.68 -10.61
CA ALA A 125 -10.06 15.23 -10.78
C ALA A 125 -11.36 14.64 -11.32
N GLY A 126 -12.49 15.33 -11.12
CA GLY A 126 -13.80 14.79 -11.46
C GLY A 126 -14.15 13.54 -10.63
N ASP A 127 -13.50 13.36 -9.48
CA ASP A 127 -13.78 12.26 -8.54
C ASP A 127 -14.71 12.71 -7.40
N PRO A 128 -16.00 12.31 -7.40
CA PRO A 128 -16.89 12.61 -6.29
C PRO A 128 -16.48 11.95 -4.96
N MET A 129 -15.63 10.95 -5.00
CA MET A 129 -15.15 10.27 -3.79
C MET A 129 -13.87 10.90 -3.24
N TRP A 130 -13.36 11.97 -3.86
CA TRP A 130 -12.08 12.57 -3.50
C TRP A 130 -12.05 13.06 -2.06
N LEU A 131 -13.04 13.85 -1.63
CA LEU A 131 -13.09 14.38 -0.26
C LEU A 131 -13.26 13.24 0.74
N ARG A 132 -14.18 12.32 0.47
CA ARG A 132 -14.40 11.17 1.35
C ARG A 132 -13.08 10.41 1.54
N SER A 133 -12.43 9.98 0.45
CA SER A 133 -11.13 9.31 0.48
C SER A 133 -10.03 10.12 1.20
N SER A 134 -9.94 11.42 0.92
CA SER A 134 -8.90 12.30 1.47
C SER A 134 -9.06 12.57 2.97
N TYR A 135 -10.30 12.47 3.48
CA TYR A 135 -10.64 12.82 4.85
C TYR A 135 -11.04 11.61 5.72
N THR A 136 -11.20 10.41 5.15
CA THR A 136 -11.52 9.15 5.88
C THR A 136 -10.68 8.99 7.15
N TYR A 137 -9.35 9.15 7.06
CA TYR A 137 -8.44 8.99 8.21
C TYR A 137 -8.61 10.04 9.32
N TYR A 138 -9.19 11.20 9.00
CA TYR A 138 -9.44 12.27 9.96
C TYR A 138 -10.82 12.14 10.60
N VAL A 139 -11.79 11.60 9.87
CA VAL A 139 -13.16 11.35 10.35
C VAL A 139 -13.24 10.07 11.18
N ALA A 140 -12.48 9.02 10.84
CA ALA A 140 -12.53 7.72 11.53
C ALA A 140 -12.46 7.82 13.07
N PRO A 141 -11.61 8.67 13.69
CA PRO A 141 -11.58 8.82 15.15
C PRO A 141 -12.71 9.66 15.75
N LEU A 142 -13.46 10.39 14.91
CA LEU A 142 -14.57 11.27 15.28
C LEU A 142 -15.94 10.59 15.07
N TRP A 143 -15.95 9.38 14.52
CA TRP A 143 -17.16 8.67 14.13
C TRP A 143 -17.43 7.48 15.05
N ASP A 144 -18.61 7.46 15.66
CA ASP A 144 -19.11 6.42 16.56
C ASP A 144 -20.02 5.39 15.85
N LYS A 145 -20.40 5.63 14.59
CA LYS A 145 -21.19 4.69 13.80
C LYS A 145 -20.30 3.60 13.21
N PRO A 146 -20.76 2.33 13.17
CA PRO A 146 -20.02 1.27 12.53
C PRO A 146 -19.81 1.60 11.05
N TRP A 147 -18.63 1.28 10.53
CA TRP A 147 -18.39 1.31 9.09
C TRP A 147 -19.45 0.47 8.37
N PRO A 148 -19.98 0.92 7.23
CA PRO A 148 -20.84 0.08 6.41
C PRO A 148 -20.16 -1.26 6.11
N ALA A 149 -20.88 -2.37 6.30
CA ALA A 149 -20.32 -3.74 6.22
C ALA A 149 -19.58 -4.04 4.90
N TRP A 150 -19.95 -3.36 3.80
CA TRP A 150 -19.35 -3.55 2.48
C TRP A 150 -17.91 -3.02 2.35
N ILE A 151 -17.42 -2.18 3.27
CA ILE A 151 -16.01 -1.71 3.27
C ILE A 151 -15.05 -2.86 3.61
N HIS A 152 -15.51 -3.86 4.35
CA HIS A 152 -14.68 -4.98 4.83
C HIS A 152 -15.03 -6.33 4.18
N SER A 153 -16.03 -6.38 3.28
CA SER A 153 -16.59 -7.65 2.80
C SER A 153 -16.41 -7.88 1.29
N SER A 154 -15.18 -7.82 0.80
CA SER A 154 -14.88 -8.50 -0.45
C SER A 154 -13.58 -9.27 -0.32
N GLU A 155 -13.60 -10.52 -0.76
CA GLU A 155 -12.42 -11.29 -1.12
C GLU A 155 -11.76 -10.55 -2.31
N THR A 156 -11.07 -9.45 -2.03
CA THR A 156 -10.56 -8.57 -3.07
C THR A 156 -9.28 -9.12 -3.65
N GLY A 157 -9.27 -9.33 -4.97
CA GLY A 157 -8.04 -9.51 -5.72
C GLY A 157 -7.42 -10.90 -5.61
N SER A 158 -8.22 -11.96 -5.62
CA SER A 158 -7.68 -13.31 -5.80
C SER A 158 -6.87 -13.35 -7.10
N TRP A 159 -5.57 -13.56 -6.96
CA TRP A 159 -4.70 -13.86 -8.07
C TRP A 159 -4.63 -15.38 -8.21
N ARG A 160 -4.78 -15.85 -9.44
CA ARG A 160 -4.52 -17.25 -9.78
C ARG A 160 -3.43 -17.30 -10.83
N TRP A 161 -2.61 -18.33 -10.75
CA TRP A 161 -1.66 -18.61 -11.80
C TRP A 161 -2.38 -19.25 -12.99
N ASP A 162 -2.26 -18.65 -14.17
CA ASP A 162 -2.74 -19.22 -15.43
C ASP A 162 -1.58 -20.00 -16.06
N GLU A 163 -1.59 -21.32 -15.90
CA GLU A 163 -0.56 -22.21 -16.43
C GLU A 163 -0.45 -22.14 -17.96
N ALA A 164 -1.57 -21.94 -18.66
CA ALA A 164 -1.58 -21.93 -20.12
C ALA A 164 -0.94 -20.64 -20.67
N ALA A 165 -1.15 -19.51 -19.99
CA ALA A 165 -0.58 -18.22 -20.37
C ALA A 165 0.73 -17.89 -19.63
N ASN A 166 1.19 -18.77 -18.73
CA ASN A 166 2.37 -18.59 -17.88
C ASN A 166 2.40 -17.20 -17.21
N ARG A 167 1.28 -16.80 -16.61
CA ARG A 167 1.14 -15.49 -15.98
C ARG A 167 0.13 -15.49 -14.84
N TRP A 168 0.26 -14.49 -13.98
CA TRP A 168 -0.77 -14.19 -13.00
C TRP A 168 -2.03 -13.59 -13.63
N TRP A 169 -3.19 -14.11 -13.22
CA TRP A 169 -4.51 -13.66 -13.61
C TRP A 169 -5.27 -13.14 -12.39
N SER A 170 -5.78 -11.91 -12.49
CA SER A 170 -6.51 -11.23 -11.41
C SER A 170 -7.98 -10.99 -11.74
N GLN A 171 -8.72 -10.52 -10.72
CA GLN A 171 -10.05 -9.96 -10.88
C GLN A 171 -10.07 -8.78 -11.87
N ARG A 172 -9.01 -7.97 -11.90
CA ARG A 172 -8.83 -6.91 -12.89
C ARG A 172 -8.78 -7.48 -14.32
N ASP A 173 -8.04 -8.56 -14.54
CA ASP A 173 -7.95 -9.18 -15.87
C ASP A 173 -9.31 -9.76 -16.26
N GLN A 174 -9.99 -10.47 -15.33
CA GLN A 174 -11.36 -10.93 -15.56
C GLN A 174 -12.29 -9.78 -15.96
N TRP A 175 -12.24 -8.66 -15.24
CA TRP A 175 -12.99 -7.46 -15.57
C TRP A 175 -12.69 -6.97 -16.98
N ILE A 176 -11.42 -6.67 -17.28
CA ILE A 176 -10.99 -6.11 -18.57
C ILE A 176 -11.42 -7.01 -19.74
N TYR A 177 -11.26 -8.32 -19.63
CA TYR A 177 -11.65 -9.26 -20.70
C TYR A 177 -13.18 -9.44 -20.82
N SER A 178 -13.96 -9.09 -19.79
CA SER A 178 -15.43 -9.12 -19.85
C SER A 178 -16.05 -7.89 -20.52
N ILE A 179 -15.34 -6.76 -20.58
CA ILE A 179 -15.88 -5.46 -21.03
C ILE A 179 -16.52 -5.56 -22.41
N ALA A 180 -15.89 -6.20 -23.40
CA ALA A 180 -16.46 -6.29 -24.75
C ALA A 180 -17.83 -6.99 -24.76
N GLY A 181 -17.96 -8.08 -24.00
CA GLY A 181 -19.24 -8.78 -23.84
C GLY A 181 -20.28 -7.96 -23.08
N LEU A 182 -19.85 -7.22 -22.04
CA LEU A 182 -20.71 -6.31 -21.29
C LEU A 182 -21.25 -5.17 -22.17
N LEU A 183 -20.44 -4.56 -23.04
CA LEU A 183 -20.91 -3.51 -23.93
C LEU A 183 -21.88 -4.03 -25.01
N ALA A 184 -21.66 -5.25 -25.50
CA ALA A 184 -22.62 -5.92 -26.39
C ALA A 184 -23.97 -6.16 -25.67
N LEU A 185 -23.94 -6.58 -24.41
CA LEU A 185 -25.14 -6.73 -23.58
C LEU A 185 -25.87 -5.39 -23.39
N LEU A 186 -25.15 -4.31 -23.08
CA LEU A 186 -25.74 -2.98 -22.90
C LEU A 186 -26.42 -2.50 -24.18
N THR A 187 -25.77 -2.66 -25.34
CA THR A 187 -26.33 -2.31 -26.64
C THR A 187 -27.62 -3.07 -26.94
N ALA A 188 -27.64 -4.38 -26.65
CA ALA A 188 -28.82 -5.22 -26.87
C ALA A 188 -29.99 -4.84 -25.94
N ARG A 189 -29.68 -4.37 -24.72
CA ARG A 189 -30.68 -4.00 -23.71
C ARG A 189 -31.19 -2.57 -23.86
N GLN A 190 -30.37 -1.68 -24.39
CA GLN A 190 -30.66 -0.26 -24.59
C GLN A 190 -30.34 0.16 -26.03
N PRO A 191 -31.11 -0.33 -27.02
CA PRO A 191 -30.85 -0.03 -28.43
C PRO A 191 -31.00 1.46 -28.78
N ASP A 192 -31.77 2.20 -27.97
CA ASP A 192 -31.98 3.65 -28.14
C ASP A 192 -30.79 4.50 -27.70
N VAL A 193 -29.84 3.91 -26.95
CA VAL A 193 -28.61 4.58 -26.52
C VAL A 193 -27.48 4.21 -27.48
N VAL A 194 -27.09 5.16 -28.35
CA VAL A 194 -25.94 4.99 -29.23
C VAL A 194 -24.66 5.06 -28.42
N LEU A 195 -23.99 3.92 -28.23
CA LEU A 195 -22.76 3.81 -27.45
C LEU A 195 -21.53 4.27 -28.25
N ASP A 196 -21.34 5.59 -28.40
CA ASP A 196 -20.26 6.20 -29.20
C ASP A 196 -19.10 6.81 -28.39
N TYR A 197 -19.16 6.69 -27.06
CA TYR A 197 -18.19 7.19 -26.08
C TYR A 197 -18.14 8.73 -26.00
N SER A 198 -19.16 9.42 -26.52
CA SER A 198 -19.31 10.86 -26.42
C SER A 198 -19.92 11.30 -25.08
N THR A 199 -19.80 12.60 -24.77
CA THR A 199 -20.52 13.21 -23.65
C THR A 199 -22.05 13.06 -23.79
N ALA A 200 -22.56 13.06 -25.03
CA ALA A 200 -23.99 12.97 -25.31
C ALA A 200 -24.53 11.56 -25.03
N SER A 201 -23.79 10.51 -25.39
CA SER A 201 -24.20 9.13 -25.05
C SER A 201 -24.17 8.87 -23.55
N LEU A 202 -23.21 9.45 -22.81
CA LEU A 202 -23.22 9.42 -21.35
C LEU A 202 -24.43 10.14 -20.74
N HIS A 203 -24.85 11.28 -21.30
CA HIS A 203 -26.04 11.99 -20.83
C HIS A 203 -27.30 11.14 -21.02
N THR A 204 -27.49 10.56 -22.21
CA THR A 204 -28.63 9.68 -22.50
C THR A 204 -28.61 8.44 -21.60
N LEU A 205 -27.44 7.83 -21.40
CA LEU A 205 -27.29 6.67 -20.53
C LEU A 205 -27.59 7.00 -19.06
N GLU A 206 -27.18 8.16 -18.55
CA GLU A 206 -27.54 8.56 -17.19
C GLU A 206 -29.05 8.80 -17.04
N GLY A 207 -29.69 9.39 -18.05
CA GLY A 207 -31.14 9.53 -18.10
C GLY A 207 -31.85 8.18 -17.98
N PHE A 208 -31.32 7.14 -18.60
CA PHE A 208 -31.78 5.76 -18.40
C PHE A 208 -31.55 5.29 -16.96
N VAL A 209 -30.34 5.47 -16.43
CA VAL A 209 -29.96 5.05 -15.07
C VAL A 209 -30.86 5.63 -13.99
N VAL A 210 -31.14 6.93 -14.07
CA VAL A 210 -31.91 7.65 -13.05
C VAL A 210 -33.40 7.29 -13.08
N ASN A 211 -33.94 6.96 -14.25
CA ASN A 211 -35.37 6.76 -14.45
C ASN A 211 -35.81 5.29 -14.44
N ASP A 212 -34.90 4.33 -14.65
CA ASP A 212 -35.24 2.92 -14.73
C ASP A 212 -34.73 2.09 -13.53
N SER A 213 -35.65 1.36 -12.91
CA SER A 213 -35.37 0.36 -11.87
C SER A 213 -34.52 -0.82 -12.35
N VAL A 214 -34.34 -1.01 -13.66
CA VAL A 214 -33.50 -2.06 -14.27
C VAL A 214 -32.02 -1.94 -13.86
N CYS A 215 -31.56 -0.77 -13.37
CA CYS A 215 -30.21 -0.61 -12.82
C CYS A 215 -29.95 -1.38 -11.50
N GLN A 216 -30.96 -2.07 -10.97
CA GLN A 216 -30.79 -3.04 -9.88
C GLN A 216 -30.29 -4.41 -10.39
N ASP A 217 -30.31 -4.69 -11.70
CA ASP A 217 -29.67 -5.88 -12.28
C ASP A 217 -28.14 -5.72 -12.25
N PRO A 218 -27.40 -6.60 -11.52
CA PRO A 218 -25.95 -6.52 -11.43
C PRO A 218 -25.24 -6.53 -12.78
N LEU A 219 -25.73 -7.30 -13.77
CA LEU A 219 -25.08 -7.41 -15.08
C LEU A 219 -25.22 -6.13 -15.91
N ILE A 220 -26.38 -5.48 -15.82
CA ILE A 220 -26.60 -4.18 -16.49
C ILE A 220 -25.77 -3.10 -15.82
N ARG A 221 -25.70 -3.12 -14.48
CA ARG A 221 -24.87 -2.21 -13.71
C ARG A 221 -23.38 -2.35 -14.04
N ASP A 222 -22.89 -3.57 -14.18
CA ASP A 222 -21.52 -3.85 -14.63
C ASP A 222 -21.29 -3.35 -16.06
N ALA A 223 -22.27 -3.52 -16.95
CA ALA A 223 -22.16 -3.02 -18.31
C ALA A 223 -22.13 -1.49 -18.41
N ILE A 224 -22.93 -0.79 -17.60
CA ILE A 224 -22.85 0.67 -17.45
C ILE A 224 -21.51 1.09 -16.86
N THR A 225 -21.03 0.38 -15.82
CA THR A 225 -19.74 0.62 -15.18
C THR A 225 -18.60 0.52 -16.20
N ALA A 226 -18.60 -0.54 -17.02
CA ALA A 226 -17.63 -0.75 -18.09
C ALA A 226 -17.70 0.39 -19.12
N TYR A 227 -18.88 0.77 -19.58
CA TYR A 227 -19.06 1.82 -20.57
C TYR A 227 -18.58 3.19 -20.08
N VAL A 228 -19.00 3.60 -18.87
CA VAL A 228 -18.59 4.86 -18.26
C VAL A 228 -17.07 4.89 -18.11
N GLY A 229 -16.46 3.81 -17.61
CA GLY A 229 -15.00 3.76 -17.47
C GLY A 229 -14.24 3.79 -18.80
N GLU A 230 -14.76 3.15 -19.85
CA GLU A 230 -14.19 3.24 -21.20
C GLU A 230 -14.26 4.65 -21.78
N CYS A 231 -15.37 5.38 -21.55
CA CYS A 231 -15.46 6.79 -21.93
C CYS A 231 -14.36 7.62 -21.26
N LEU A 232 -14.17 7.44 -19.95
CA LEU A 232 -13.14 8.13 -19.17
C LEU A 232 -11.73 7.79 -19.67
N LEU A 233 -11.42 6.50 -19.89
CA LEU A 233 -10.13 6.07 -20.42
C LEU A 233 -9.82 6.65 -21.79
N ARG A 234 -10.82 6.77 -22.68
CA ARG A 234 -10.66 7.31 -24.04
C ARG A 234 -10.29 8.79 -24.04
N VAL A 235 -10.84 9.59 -23.11
CA VAL A 235 -10.56 11.03 -23.06
C VAL A 235 -9.38 11.40 -22.16
N GLY A 236 -9.18 10.69 -21.05
CA GLY A 236 -8.19 11.01 -20.02
C GLY A 236 -7.00 10.06 -19.95
N GLY A 237 -6.97 9.00 -20.77
CA GLY A 237 -5.96 7.94 -20.69
C GLY A 237 -6.03 7.17 -19.36
N GLY A 238 -4.94 6.47 -19.04
CA GLY A 238 -4.84 5.67 -17.82
C GLY A 238 -5.11 4.19 -18.07
N LYS A 239 -5.49 3.50 -17.00
CA LYS A 239 -5.71 2.04 -17.00
C LYS A 239 -6.81 1.64 -16.05
N TRP A 240 -7.40 0.47 -16.30
CA TRP A 240 -8.25 -0.18 -15.31
C TRP A 240 -7.40 -0.71 -14.17
N ILE A 241 -7.94 -0.66 -12.96
CA ILE A 241 -7.46 -1.40 -11.80
C ILE A 241 -8.64 -2.05 -11.10
N TRP A 242 -8.36 -3.09 -10.33
CA TRP A 242 -9.29 -3.58 -9.32
C TRP A 242 -8.81 -3.03 -7.99
N ASP A 243 -9.64 -2.24 -7.32
CA ASP A 243 -9.24 -1.71 -6.02
C ASP A 243 -9.30 -2.83 -4.99
N VAL A 244 -8.19 -3.07 -4.30
CA VAL A 244 -8.05 -4.11 -3.27
C VAL A 244 -7.61 -3.50 -1.94
N HIS A 245 -7.61 -2.17 -1.83
CA HIS A 245 -7.19 -1.53 -0.59
C HIS A 245 -8.34 -1.55 0.42
N PRO A 246 -8.16 -2.20 1.58
CA PRO A 246 -9.24 -2.39 2.54
C PRO A 246 -9.76 -1.07 3.14
N GLU A 247 -8.97 -0.01 3.11
CA GLU A 247 -9.37 1.31 3.64
C GLU A 247 -9.92 2.25 2.54
N HIS A 248 -9.91 1.82 1.27
CA HIS A 248 -10.56 2.59 0.21
C HIS A 248 -12.05 2.28 0.20
N LEU A 249 -12.86 3.30 -0.07
CA LEU A 249 -14.28 3.13 -0.31
C LEU A 249 -14.54 2.34 -1.61
N THR A 250 -13.59 2.37 -2.54
CA THR A 250 -13.73 1.66 -3.80
C THR A 250 -13.25 0.21 -3.73
N ASN A 251 -12.88 -0.28 -2.54
CA ASN A 251 -12.41 -1.65 -2.31
C ASN A 251 -13.37 -2.68 -2.90
N GLY A 252 -12.86 -3.57 -3.74
CA GLY A 252 -13.62 -4.61 -4.41
C GLY A 252 -14.31 -4.18 -5.70
N PHE A 253 -14.03 -2.97 -6.21
CA PHE A 253 -14.65 -2.46 -7.44
C PHE A 253 -13.62 -2.17 -8.54
N PRO A 254 -14.05 -2.24 -9.82
CA PRO A 254 -13.24 -1.74 -10.91
C PRO A 254 -13.14 -0.21 -10.85
N VAL A 255 -11.92 0.29 -11.05
CA VAL A 255 -11.57 1.71 -10.96
C VAL A 255 -10.73 2.10 -12.16
N VAL A 256 -11.01 3.27 -12.73
CA VAL A 256 -10.15 3.89 -13.74
C VAL A 256 -9.10 4.71 -13.01
N ARG A 257 -7.82 4.34 -13.17
CA ARG A 257 -6.66 5.03 -12.57
C ARG A 257 -5.85 5.74 -13.65
N ARG A 258 -5.54 7.01 -13.40
CA ARG A 258 -4.59 7.83 -14.17
C ARG A 258 -3.54 8.44 -13.24
N SER A 259 -2.64 9.26 -13.79
CA SER A 259 -1.51 9.85 -13.05
C SER A 259 -1.93 10.69 -11.84
N ILE A 260 -3.06 11.42 -11.92
CA ILE A 260 -3.47 12.37 -10.87
C ILE A 260 -4.76 12.00 -10.12
N GLY A 261 -5.36 10.85 -10.41
CA GLY A 261 -6.64 10.50 -9.79
C GLY A 261 -7.16 9.11 -10.15
N ARG A 262 -8.20 8.72 -9.42
CA ARG A 262 -8.92 7.47 -9.56
C ARG A 262 -10.41 7.73 -9.53
N VAL A 263 -11.18 7.02 -10.33
CA VAL A 263 -12.65 7.13 -10.34
C VAL A 263 -13.22 5.72 -10.43
N SER A 264 -14.13 5.37 -9.54
CA SER A 264 -14.90 4.12 -9.63
C SER A 264 -16.20 4.38 -10.37
N PRO A 265 -16.36 3.89 -11.62
CA PRO A 265 -17.60 4.10 -12.36
C PRO A 265 -18.81 3.47 -11.66
N ALA A 266 -18.60 2.38 -10.92
CA ALA A 266 -19.66 1.74 -10.12
C ALA A 266 -20.22 2.69 -9.06
N HIS A 267 -19.36 3.44 -8.37
CA HIS A 267 -19.80 4.43 -7.38
C HIS A 267 -20.37 5.70 -8.04
N LEU A 268 -19.96 6.02 -9.27
CA LEU A 268 -20.59 7.11 -10.02
C LEU A 268 -22.07 6.81 -10.31
N ILE A 269 -22.43 5.55 -10.53
CA ILE A 269 -23.83 5.14 -10.71
C ILE A 269 -24.62 5.45 -9.42
N ASP A 270 -24.11 5.08 -8.24
CA ASP A 270 -24.78 5.39 -6.98
C ASP A 270 -24.90 6.90 -6.76
N TYR A 271 -23.87 7.65 -7.15
CA TYR A 271 -23.87 9.10 -7.10
C TYR A 271 -24.95 9.71 -8.01
N ALA A 272 -25.08 9.19 -9.24
CA ALA A 272 -26.11 9.61 -10.19
C ALA A 272 -27.51 9.27 -9.67
N LEU A 273 -27.70 8.07 -9.10
CA LEU A 273 -28.98 7.64 -8.49
C LEU A 273 -29.37 8.44 -7.26
N ALA A 274 -28.40 8.90 -6.47
CA ALA A 274 -28.65 9.76 -5.31
C ALA A 274 -29.05 11.18 -5.73
N ARG A 275 -28.42 11.73 -6.79
CA ARG A 275 -28.69 13.10 -7.26
C ARG A 275 -29.91 13.22 -8.16
N ARG A 276 -30.11 12.23 -9.03
CA ARG A 276 -31.16 12.19 -10.04
C ARG A 276 -31.27 13.42 -10.94
N ASP A 277 -30.14 14.10 -11.22
CA ASP A 277 -30.11 15.29 -12.08
C ASP A 277 -29.72 15.00 -13.54
N GLY A 278 -29.34 13.76 -13.86
CA GLY A 278 -29.03 13.31 -15.22
C GLY A 278 -27.77 13.94 -15.84
N GLN A 279 -26.87 14.48 -15.00
CA GLN A 279 -25.68 15.21 -15.45
C GLN A 279 -24.37 14.74 -14.80
N THR A 280 -24.40 13.79 -13.87
CA THR A 280 -23.22 13.26 -13.17
C THR A 280 -22.14 12.74 -14.13
N PHE A 281 -22.48 11.80 -15.02
CA PHE A 281 -21.55 11.20 -15.98
C PHE A 281 -21.00 12.25 -16.94
N THR A 282 -21.87 13.13 -17.44
CA THR A 282 -21.50 14.23 -18.32
C THR A 282 -20.50 15.17 -17.64
N ARG A 283 -20.74 15.59 -16.40
CA ARG A 283 -19.83 16.50 -15.66
C ARG A 283 -18.45 15.89 -15.50
N ILE A 284 -18.37 14.60 -15.12
CA ILE A 284 -17.11 13.92 -14.91
C ILE A 284 -16.35 13.75 -16.22
N HIS A 285 -17.05 13.37 -17.29
CA HIS A 285 -16.45 13.26 -18.62
C HIS A 285 -15.89 14.60 -19.12
N CYS A 286 -16.65 15.69 -18.95
CA CYS A 286 -16.19 17.04 -19.28
C CYS A 286 -14.98 17.48 -18.45
N ALA A 287 -14.95 17.18 -17.15
CA ALA A 287 -13.79 17.46 -16.30
C ALA A 287 -12.54 16.73 -16.80
N TRP A 288 -12.68 15.47 -17.20
CA TRP A 288 -11.59 14.67 -17.76
C TRP A 288 -11.08 15.20 -19.10
N ILE A 289 -11.98 15.67 -19.98
CA ILE A 289 -11.60 16.34 -21.24
C ILE A 289 -10.81 17.62 -20.95
N ALA A 290 -11.33 18.47 -20.06
CA ALA A 290 -10.71 19.76 -19.75
C ALA A 290 -9.30 19.60 -19.18
N GLU A 291 -9.09 18.59 -18.34
CA GLU A 291 -7.76 18.27 -17.83
C GLU A 291 -6.82 17.71 -18.90
N ALA A 292 -7.30 16.79 -19.75
CA ALA A 292 -6.52 16.27 -20.85
C ALA A 292 -6.06 17.39 -21.80
N GLU A 293 -6.90 18.39 -22.04
CA GLU A 293 -6.54 19.61 -22.77
C GLU A 293 -5.52 20.47 -22.02
N ASP A 294 -5.67 20.64 -20.71
CA ASP A 294 -4.71 21.39 -19.88
C ASP A 294 -3.32 20.75 -19.87
N CYS A 295 -3.24 19.42 -19.76
CA CYS A 295 -1.99 18.69 -19.84
C CYS A 295 -1.33 18.80 -21.22
N ARG A 296 -2.12 18.72 -22.30
CA ARG A 296 -1.62 18.97 -23.67
C ARG A 296 -1.09 20.39 -23.85
N ARG A 297 -1.75 21.39 -23.25
CA ARG A 297 -1.27 22.79 -23.27
C ARG A 297 0.04 22.97 -22.52
N ARG A 298 0.31 22.19 -21.45
CA ARG A 298 1.55 22.27 -20.66
C ARG A 298 2.77 21.64 -21.34
N GLY A 299 2.60 20.84 -22.39
CA GLY A 299 3.73 20.33 -23.17
C GLY A 299 3.33 19.51 -24.40
N PRO A 300 3.88 19.80 -25.60
CA PRO A 300 3.53 19.10 -26.85
C PRO A 300 3.93 17.60 -26.87
N GLY A 301 4.71 17.14 -25.89
CA GLY A 301 5.08 15.72 -25.72
C GLY A 301 4.13 14.93 -24.80
N TYR A 302 3.07 15.53 -24.26
CA TYR A 302 2.14 14.83 -23.36
C TYR A 302 1.19 13.93 -24.16
N VAL A 303 1.55 12.65 -24.27
CA VAL A 303 0.69 11.60 -24.85
C VAL A 303 -0.04 10.88 -23.72
N LEU A 304 -1.38 10.89 -23.78
CA LEU A 304 -2.21 10.10 -22.87
C LEU A 304 -2.07 8.62 -23.20
N GLY A 305 -1.26 7.91 -22.40
CA GLY A 305 -1.19 6.45 -22.46
C GLY A 305 -2.47 5.84 -21.93
N ARG A 306 -3.30 5.28 -22.82
CA ARG A 306 -4.48 4.48 -22.48
C ARG A 306 -4.14 3.00 -22.58
N GLU A 307 -4.45 2.23 -21.55
CA GLU A 307 -4.48 0.77 -21.65
C GLU A 307 -5.57 0.33 -22.62
N LEU A 308 -5.21 -0.50 -23.59
CA LEU A 308 -6.17 -1.02 -24.58
C LEU A 308 -7.05 -2.10 -23.97
N THR A 309 -8.33 -2.10 -24.34
CA THR A 309 -9.31 -3.06 -23.85
C THR A 309 -9.47 -4.21 -24.86
N PRO A 310 -9.15 -5.47 -24.48
CA PRO A 310 -9.28 -6.63 -25.35
C PRO A 310 -10.69 -6.77 -25.93
N GLY A 311 -10.78 -7.12 -27.21
CA GLY A 311 -12.05 -7.27 -27.92
C GLY A 311 -12.70 -5.96 -28.40
N LEU A 312 -12.32 -4.81 -27.82
CA LEU A 312 -12.76 -3.48 -28.29
C LEU A 312 -11.71 -2.79 -29.15
N ASP A 313 -10.45 -2.86 -28.74
CA ASP A 313 -9.35 -2.18 -29.42
C ASP A 313 -8.56 -3.16 -30.29
N SER A 314 -8.30 -2.77 -31.55
CA SER A 314 -7.41 -3.54 -32.42
C SER A 314 -5.98 -3.44 -31.89
N ILE A 315 -5.45 -4.55 -31.37
CA ILE A 315 -4.05 -4.63 -30.94
C ILE A 315 -3.17 -4.54 -32.19
N ARG A 316 -2.79 -3.33 -32.60
CA ARG A 316 -1.62 -3.19 -33.48
C ARG A 316 -0.42 -3.57 -32.64
N GLN A 317 0.07 -4.79 -32.87
CA GLN A 317 1.29 -5.37 -32.31
C GLN A 317 2.47 -4.40 -32.42
N ARG A 318 2.63 -3.54 -31.41
CA ARG A 318 3.82 -2.73 -31.19
C ARG A 318 4.06 -2.67 -29.70
N ALA A 319 4.80 -3.65 -29.23
CA ALA A 319 5.42 -3.64 -27.92
C ALA A 319 6.64 -4.58 -27.95
N TYR A 320 7.75 -4.12 -28.54
CA TYR A 320 9.07 -4.67 -28.22
C TYR A 320 9.28 -4.41 -26.72
N THR A 321 8.95 -5.41 -25.89
CA THR A 321 8.84 -5.27 -24.44
C THR A 321 9.58 -6.41 -23.76
N VAL A 322 10.01 -6.20 -22.52
CA VAL A 322 10.66 -7.21 -21.66
C VAL A 322 9.94 -8.55 -21.68
N LYS A 323 8.61 -8.53 -21.82
CA LYS A 323 7.83 -9.76 -21.96
C LYS A 323 8.26 -10.59 -23.18
N HIS A 324 8.48 -9.98 -24.34
CA HIS A 324 8.95 -10.70 -25.52
C HIS A 324 10.34 -11.32 -25.30
N TRP A 325 11.25 -10.59 -24.64
CA TRP A 325 12.54 -11.13 -24.24
C TRP A 325 12.36 -12.32 -23.28
N ALA A 326 11.48 -12.22 -22.30
CA ALA A 326 11.21 -13.30 -21.35
C ALA A 326 10.59 -14.52 -22.03
N ASP A 327 9.66 -14.32 -22.98
CA ASP A 327 9.04 -15.39 -23.77
C ASP A 327 10.08 -16.09 -24.67
N LEU A 328 11.00 -15.33 -25.27
CA LEU A 328 12.12 -15.89 -26.04
C LEU A 328 13.04 -16.74 -25.15
N LYS A 329 13.40 -16.23 -23.97
CA LYS A 329 14.29 -16.96 -23.05
C LYS A 329 13.62 -18.18 -22.42
N GLN A 330 12.31 -18.13 -22.21
CA GLN A 330 11.53 -19.31 -21.86
C GLN A 330 11.65 -20.42 -22.91
N ALA A 331 11.54 -20.07 -24.20
CA ALA A 331 11.68 -21.05 -25.29
C ALA A 331 13.11 -21.63 -25.40
N GLN A 332 14.13 -20.89 -24.96
CA GLN A 332 15.55 -21.29 -24.99
C GLN A 332 16.02 -21.99 -23.71
N PHE A 333 15.20 -22.03 -22.65
CA PHE A 333 15.67 -22.49 -21.34
C PHE A 333 16.08 -23.97 -21.32
N ALA A 334 15.43 -24.81 -22.12
CA ALA A 334 15.82 -26.22 -22.23
C ALA A 334 17.27 -26.38 -22.73
N ASP A 335 17.70 -25.55 -23.68
CA ASP A 335 19.07 -25.54 -24.20
C ASP A 335 20.05 -25.00 -23.14
N TRP A 336 19.64 -23.98 -22.37
CA TRP A 336 20.43 -23.48 -21.25
C TRP A 336 20.65 -24.56 -20.17
N VAL A 337 19.61 -25.32 -19.83
CA VAL A 337 19.73 -26.44 -18.87
C VAL A 337 20.68 -27.51 -19.40
N ALA A 338 20.61 -27.83 -20.70
CA ALA A 338 21.51 -28.79 -21.32
C ALA A 338 22.99 -28.33 -21.31
N ALA A 339 23.23 -27.03 -21.40
CA ALA A 339 24.57 -26.45 -21.43
C ALA A 339 25.20 -26.26 -20.03
N TYR A 340 24.43 -25.77 -19.06
CA TYR A 340 24.97 -25.30 -17.76
C TYR A 340 24.32 -25.98 -16.55
N GLY A 341 23.12 -26.52 -16.70
CA GLY A 341 22.25 -26.93 -15.60
C GLY A 341 22.04 -28.44 -15.44
N VAL A 342 22.76 -29.27 -16.18
CA VAL A 342 22.55 -30.73 -16.20
C VAL A 342 22.71 -31.33 -14.80
N GLY A 343 21.81 -32.24 -14.44
CA GLY A 343 21.85 -32.97 -13.16
C GLY A 343 21.26 -32.20 -11.97
N ARG A 344 20.75 -30.98 -12.18
CA ARG A 344 20.05 -30.19 -11.16
C ARG A 344 18.55 -30.18 -11.39
N GLN A 345 17.78 -29.89 -10.33
CA GLN A 345 16.33 -29.71 -10.41
C GLN A 345 15.99 -28.25 -10.69
N TRP A 346 15.18 -28.01 -11.72
CA TRP A 346 14.75 -26.68 -12.17
C TRP A 346 13.22 -26.61 -12.11
N ASP A 347 12.68 -26.47 -10.90
CA ASP A 347 11.24 -26.53 -10.60
C ASP A 347 10.67 -25.18 -10.13
N PHE A 348 11.46 -24.10 -10.22
CA PHE A 348 11.10 -22.77 -9.73
C PHE A 348 10.79 -22.71 -8.21
N SER A 349 11.27 -23.68 -7.43
CA SER A 349 11.22 -23.62 -5.96
C SER A 349 12.34 -22.75 -5.39
N ALA A 350 12.19 -22.36 -4.12
CA ALA A 350 13.26 -21.71 -3.36
C ALA A 350 14.56 -22.55 -3.34
N GLY A 351 14.45 -23.89 -3.30
CA GLY A 351 15.60 -24.80 -3.32
C GLY A 351 16.34 -24.80 -4.66
N SER A 352 15.63 -24.67 -5.78
CA SER A 352 16.27 -24.59 -7.11
C SER A 352 17.18 -23.36 -7.29
N LEU A 353 16.97 -22.30 -6.49
CA LEU A 353 17.83 -21.11 -6.51
C LEU A 353 19.19 -21.34 -5.85
N GLU A 354 19.32 -22.31 -4.95
CA GLU A 354 20.64 -22.75 -4.49
C GLU A 354 21.41 -23.41 -5.63
N GLY A 355 20.70 -24.23 -6.44
CA GLY A 355 21.24 -24.81 -7.66
C GLY A 355 21.69 -23.74 -8.66
N LEU A 356 20.90 -22.68 -8.84
CA LEU A 356 21.29 -21.53 -9.67
C LEU A 356 22.54 -20.82 -9.12
N ALA A 357 22.60 -20.57 -7.82
CA ALA A 357 23.75 -19.92 -7.20
C ALA A 357 25.04 -20.76 -7.36
N GLN A 358 24.94 -22.09 -7.27
CA GLN A 358 26.06 -23.00 -7.52
C GLN A 358 26.53 -22.92 -8.98
N VAL A 359 25.61 -22.95 -9.95
CA VAL A 359 25.93 -22.77 -11.38
C VAL A 359 26.66 -21.44 -11.61
N ILE A 360 26.21 -20.36 -10.97
CA ILE A 360 26.87 -19.05 -11.06
C ILE A 360 28.30 -19.12 -10.53
N LEU A 361 28.52 -19.76 -9.38
CA LEU A 361 29.84 -19.89 -8.77
C LEU A 361 30.78 -20.85 -9.53
N GLU A 362 30.25 -21.77 -10.31
CA GLU A 362 31.04 -22.66 -11.18
C GLU A 362 31.54 -21.95 -12.44
N HIS A 363 30.80 -20.95 -12.92
CA HIS A 363 31.07 -20.26 -14.19
C HIS A 363 31.57 -18.82 -14.03
N CYS A 364 31.56 -18.26 -12.81
CA CYS A 364 32.02 -16.91 -12.51
C CYS A 364 32.98 -16.93 -11.32
N ALA A 365 34.04 -16.13 -11.37
CA ALA A 365 34.98 -16.01 -10.25
C ALA A 365 34.35 -15.22 -9.08
N PRO A 366 34.50 -15.69 -7.82
CA PRO A 366 34.12 -14.88 -6.65
C PRO A 366 34.82 -13.52 -6.67
N GLY A 367 34.12 -12.45 -6.33
CA GLY A 367 34.68 -11.10 -6.38
C GLY A 367 34.50 -10.34 -7.70
N THR A 368 33.91 -10.94 -8.75
CA THR A 368 33.66 -10.27 -10.04
C THR A 368 32.21 -9.80 -10.21
N PHE A 369 31.95 -8.99 -11.25
CA PHE A 369 30.57 -8.71 -11.67
C PHE A 369 30.01 -9.90 -12.46
N PHE A 370 28.72 -10.16 -12.30
CA PHE A 370 28.03 -11.23 -12.98
C PHE A 370 28.00 -11.03 -14.51
N LEU A 371 27.90 -9.78 -14.98
CA LEU A 371 27.92 -9.49 -16.42
C LEU A 371 29.31 -9.64 -17.06
N ASP A 372 30.38 -9.75 -16.27
CA ASP A 372 31.75 -9.94 -16.77
C ASP A 372 32.08 -11.43 -17.00
N ALA A 373 31.09 -12.31 -16.92
CA ALA A 373 31.29 -13.75 -17.02
C ALA A 373 31.81 -14.16 -18.42
N GLU A 374 32.89 -14.95 -18.46
CA GLU A 374 33.53 -15.38 -19.72
C GLU A 374 32.67 -16.34 -20.56
N CYS A 375 31.63 -16.91 -19.96
CA CYS A 375 30.72 -17.90 -20.56
C CYS A 375 29.69 -17.30 -21.55
N GLY A 376 29.66 -15.98 -21.71
CA GLY A 376 28.91 -15.27 -22.75
C GLY A 376 27.44 -14.96 -22.42
N ASP A 377 26.78 -14.29 -23.36
CA ASP A 377 25.42 -13.72 -23.19
C ASP A 377 24.34 -14.78 -22.95
N ASP A 378 24.46 -15.98 -23.52
CA ASP A 378 23.46 -17.05 -23.36
C ASP A 378 23.42 -17.57 -21.91
N PHE A 379 24.58 -17.70 -21.26
CA PHE A 379 24.67 -18.03 -19.85
C PHE A 379 23.99 -16.97 -18.99
N ILE A 380 24.37 -15.71 -19.20
CA ILE A 380 23.89 -14.54 -18.45
C ILE A 380 22.38 -14.44 -18.57
N ASP A 381 21.85 -14.45 -19.80
CA ASP A 381 20.43 -14.28 -20.05
C ASP A 381 19.60 -15.41 -19.47
N GLY A 382 20.07 -16.67 -19.54
CA GLY A 382 19.34 -17.80 -18.98
C GLY A 382 19.30 -17.79 -17.45
N ALA A 383 20.39 -17.39 -16.79
CA ALA A 383 20.40 -17.23 -15.33
C ALA A 383 19.53 -16.05 -14.86
N VAL A 384 19.58 -14.90 -15.56
CA VAL A 384 18.69 -13.76 -15.29
C VAL A 384 17.22 -14.15 -15.51
N TRP A 385 16.93 -14.85 -16.60
CA TRP A 385 15.58 -15.34 -16.90
C TRP A 385 15.10 -16.30 -15.83
N TYR A 386 15.86 -17.33 -15.47
CA TYR A 386 15.42 -18.34 -14.50
C TYR A 386 15.18 -17.73 -13.11
N PHE A 387 16.07 -16.86 -12.65
CA PHE A 387 15.87 -16.17 -11.38
C PHE A 387 14.63 -15.28 -11.41
N GLY A 388 14.46 -14.48 -12.47
CA GLY A 388 13.30 -13.62 -12.62
C GLY A 388 11.99 -14.40 -12.74
N GLU A 389 11.98 -15.50 -13.49
CA GLU A 389 10.80 -16.36 -13.66
C GLU A 389 10.44 -17.07 -12.36
N THR A 390 11.44 -17.50 -11.57
CA THR A 390 11.24 -18.07 -10.23
C THR A 390 10.57 -17.06 -9.30
N LEU A 391 11.03 -15.80 -9.29
CA LEU A 391 10.39 -14.71 -8.55
C LEU A 391 9.01 -14.36 -9.11
N HIS A 392 8.85 -14.44 -10.44
CA HIS A 392 7.60 -14.13 -11.11
C HIS A 392 6.50 -15.09 -10.69
N ARG A 393 6.82 -16.38 -10.61
CA ARG A 393 5.92 -17.46 -10.17
C ARG A 393 5.62 -17.45 -8.68
N ALA A 394 6.48 -16.86 -7.85
CA ALA A 394 6.31 -16.84 -6.41
C ALA A 394 5.11 -16.00 -5.95
N ILE A 395 4.93 -14.81 -6.55
CA ILE A 395 3.86 -13.87 -6.19
C ILE A 395 3.37 -13.08 -7.41
N PRO A 396 2.15 -12.52 -7.37
CA PRO A 396 1.61 -11.64 -8.40
C PRO A 396 2.54 -10.48 -8.78
N SER A 397 3.23 -10.64 -9.90
CA SER A 397 4.29 -9.74 -10.36
C SER A 397 4.35 -9.71 -11.88
N ARG A 398 5.27 -8.92 -12.44
CA ARG A 398 5.55 -8.84 -13.87
C ARG A 398 7.01 -8.56 -14.16
N TRP A 399 7.45 -9.03 -15.31
CA TRP A 399 8.65 -8.55 -15.98
C TRP A 399 8.54 -7.04 -16.28
N SER A 400 9.55 -6.27 -15.90
CA SER A 400 9.59 -4.82 -16.08
C SER A 400 11.00 -4.31 -16.42
N PHE A 401 11.07 -3.11 -17.00
CA PHE A 401 12.31 -2.45 -17.41
C PHE A 401 12.45 -1.08 -16.76
N THR A 402 13.61 -0.81 -16.18
CA THR A 402 13.96 0.51 -15.63
C THR A 402 15.06 1.14 -16.49
N ALA A 403 14.67 2.07 -17.36
CA ALA A 403 15.60 2.75 -18.28
C ALA A 403 16.71 3.51 -17.53
N SER A 404 16.38 4.20 -16.43
CA SER A 404 17.37 4.95 -15.65
C SER A 404 18.50 4.09 -15.10
N ASN A 405 18.21 2.83 -14.73
CA ASN A 405 19.25 1.92 -14.26
C ASN A 405 20.10 1.38 -15.39
N ALA A 406 19.50 1.04 -16.54
CA ALA A 406 20.25 0.66 -17.73
C ALA A 406 21.16 1.81 -18.22
N GLU A 407 20.66 3.05 -18.24
CA GLU A 407 21.41 4.24 -18.62
C GLU A 407 22.57 4.52 -17.66
N ARG A 408 22.34 4.38 -16.34
CA ARG A 408 23.37 4.62 -15.31
C ARG A 408 24.55 3.66 -15.44
N THR A 409 24.31 2.42 -15.85
CA THR A 409 25.36 1.40 -15.98
C THR A 409 25.88 1.26 -17.41
N GLY A 410 25.21 1.86 -18.40
CA GLY A 410 25.50 1.66 -19.82
C GLY A 410 25.10 0.28 -20.36
N GLU A 411 24.37 -0.51 -19.57
CA GLU A 411 24.11 -1.93 -19.85
C GLU A 411 22.63 -2.28 -19.65
N GLY A 412 21.98 -2.68 -20.74
CA GLY A 412 20.53 -2.88 -20.80
C GLY A 412 20.00 -3.87 -19.76
N ARG A 413 20.77 -4.92 -19.46
CA ARG A 413 20.38 -5.99 -18.52
C ARG A 413 20.19 -5.49 -17.09
N HIS A 414 20.88 -4.42 -16.67
CA HIS A 414 20.64 -3.81 -15.35
C HIS A 414 19.28 -3.13 -15.23
N GLY A 415 18.62 -2.87 -16.36
CA GLY A 415 17.23 -2.41 -16.39
C GLY A 415 16.21 -3.52 -16.11
N LEU A 416 16.57 -4.80 -16.23
CA LEU A 416 15.64 -5.92 -16.05
C LEU A 416 15.27 -6.12 -14.59
N THR A 417 13.96 -6.18 -14.34
CA THR A 417 13.39 -6.31 -12.99
C THR A 417 12.17 -7.21 -12.99
N ILE A 418 11.90 -7.82 -11.84
CA ILE A 418 10.58 -8.35 -11.50
C ILE A 418 9.94 -7.37 -10.53
N ALA A 419 8.79 -6.82 -10.91
CA ALA A 419 8.06 -5.84 -10.12
C ALA A 419 6.70 -6.39 -9.70
N ILE A 420 6.27 -6.11 -8.47
CA ILE A 420 4.94 -6.53 -7.98
C ILE A 420 3.86 -5.85 -8.84
N ASN A 421 2.78 -6.58 -9.15
CA ASN A 421 1.77 -6.08 -10.09
C ASN A 421 1.03 -4.85 -9.58
N ASP A 422 0.75 -4.80 -8.29
CA ASP A 422 0.26 -3.63 -7.57
C ASP A 422 0.92 -3.57 -6.20
N LEU A 423 1.77 -2.56 -5.98
CA LEU A 423 2.05 -2.09 -4.63
C LEU A 423 1.32 -0.76 -4.44
N TYR A 424 0.40 -0.80 -3.49
CA TYR A 424 -0.52 0.29 -3.18
C TYR A 424 0.17 1.54 -2.67
N GLU A 425 1.35 1.45 -2.06
CA GLU A 425 2.09 2.59 -1.50
C GLU A 425 3.60 2.33 -1.59
N ALA A 426 4.19 2.43 -2.78
CA ALA A 426 5.64 2.30 -2.97
C ALA A 426 6.50 3.39 -2.27
N TYR A 427 5.90 4.29 -1.48
CA TYR A 427 6.57 5.43 -0.87
C TYR A 427 6.90 5.26 0.62
N GLU A 428 6.46 4.20 1.30
CA GLU A 428 6.74 4.02 2.74
C GLU A 428 7.42 2.68 3.12
N VAL A 429 7.82 1.86 2.15
CA VAL A 429 8.19 0.46 2.42
C VAL A 429 9.70 0.26 2.57
N SER A 430 10.06 -0.46 3.62
CA SER A 430 11.40 -1.03 3.88
C SER A 430 11.75 -2.24 2.98
N TYR A 431 10.81 -2.67 2.13
CA TYR A 431 10.87 -3.92 1.34
C TYR A 431 10.90 -3.64 -0.17
N PRO A 432 11.58 -4.48 -0.97
CA PRO A 432 11.75 -4.23 -2.40
C PRO A 432 10.43 -4.33 -3.15
N SER A 433 10.00 -3.23 -3.78
CA SER A 433 8.86 -3.21 -4.70
C SER A 433 9.16 -3.81 -6.07
N ALA A 434 10.44 -3.95 -6.36
CA ALA A 434 10.99 -4.63 -7.52
C ALA A 434 12.33 -5.26 -7.14
N VAL A 435 12.63 -6.41 -7.74
CA VAL A 435 13.95 -7.05 -7.64
C VAL A 435 14.76 -6.72 -8.88
N TYR A 436 15.93 -6.13 -8.68
CA TYR A 436 16.91 -5.89 -9.74
C TYR A 436 17.75 -7.15 -9.94
N LEU A 437 17.41 -7.92 -10.97
CA LEU A 437 17.87 -9.29 -11.12
C LEU A 437 19.39 -9.40 -11.14
N VAL A 438 20.05 -8.57 -11.97
CA VAL A 438 21.52 -8.56 -12.06
C VAL A 438 22.19 -8.18 -10.73
N GLN A 439 21.60 -7.27 -9.96
CA GLN A 439 22.18 -6.83 -8.67
C GLN A 439 22.14 -7.94 -7.62
N GLU A 440 21.08 -8.75 -7.62
CA GLU A 440 21.00 -9.89 -6.69
C GLU A 440 21.89 -11.05 -7.14
N LEU A 441 22.08 -11.27 -8.44
CA LEU A 441 23.05 -12.23 -8.97
C LEU A 441 24.49 -11.80 -8.64
N ASP A 442 24.79 -10.51 -8.75
CA ASP A 442 26.07 -9.93 -8.31
C ASP A 442 26.37 -10.22 -6.84
N ARG A 443 25.35 -10.22 -5.97
CA ARG A 443 25.50 -10.48 -4.54
C ARG A 443 25.84 -11.94 -4.20
N VAL A 444 25.62 -12.87 -5.12
CA VAL A 444 26.13 -14.25 -4.99
C VAL A 444 27.66 -14.24 -5.07
N LEU A 445 28.21 -13.49 -6.01
CA LEU A 445 29.66 -13.37 -6.25
C LEU A 445 30.35 -12.40 -5.28
N ARG A 446 29.61 -11.37 -4.83
CA ARG A 446 30.09 -10.25 -4.01
C ARG A 446 29.02 -9.79 -3.01
N PRO A 447 28.86 -10.49 -1.88
CA PRO A 447 27.94 -10.04 -0.86
C PRO A 447 28.42 -8.72 -0.25
N TRP A 448 27.46 -7.87 0.11
CA TRP A 448 27.75 -6.60 0.79
C TRP A 448 28.34 -6.85 2.17
N GLY A 449 29.52 -6.30 2.46
CA GLY A 449 30.15 -6.39 3.77
C GLY A 449 31.33 -5.44 3.95
N TYR A 450 31.30 -4.67 5.05
CA TYR A 450 32.38 -3.79 5.53
C TYR A 450 33.65 -4.54 5.99
N THR A 451 33.68 -5.87 5.90
CA THR A 451 34.69 -6.74 6.53
C THR A 451 35.83 -7.19 5.60
N GLY A 452 35.91 -6.66 4.37
CA GLY A 452 37.13 -6.72 3.56
C GLY A 452 37.48 -8.08 2.93
N LYS A 453 36.60 -9.09 3.01
CA LYS A 453 36.74 -10.33 2.23
C LYS A 453 35.46 -10.66 1.46
N PRO A 454 35.52 -10.75 0.12
CA PRO A 454 34.40 -11.21 -0.70
C PRO A 454 34.31 -12.74 -0.60
N GLU A 455 33.64 -13.24 0.43
CA GLU A 455 33.23 -14.66 0.45
C GLU A 455 31.93 -14.80 -0.33
N ALA A 456 31.83 -15.75 -1.25
CA ALA A 456 30.60 -16.00 -2.00
C ALA A 456 29.40 -16.31 -1.07
N SER A 457 28.20 -15.90 -1.47
CA SER A 457 26.96 -16.16 -0.70
C SER A 457 25.99 -17.04 -1.48
N PRO A 458 26.17 -18.38 -1.47
CA PRO A 458 25.31 -19.30 -2.22
C PRO A 458 23.84 -19.26 -1.77
N ASP A 459 23.57 -18.88 -0.52
CA ASP A 459 22.21 -18.77 0.04
C ASP A 459 21.47 -17.49 -0.35
N HIS A 460 22.15 -16.55 -1.03
CA HIS A 460 21.62 -15.20 -1.26
C HIS A 460 20.32 -15.20 -2.07
N LEU A 461 20.28 -15.95 -3.18
CA LEU A 461 19.10 -15.99 -4.06
C LEU A 461 17.89 -16.61 -3.36
N ARG A 462 18.10 -17.69 -2.59
CA ARG A 462 17.05 -18.28 -1.74
C ARG A 462 16.54 -17.26 -0.72
N HIS A 463 17.45 -16.56 -0.03
CA HIS A 463 17.05 -15.54 0.93
C HIS A 463 16.23 -14.42 0.26
N MET A 464 16.67 -13.92 -0.89
CA MET A 464 15.93 -12.91 -1.65
C MET A 464 14.58 -13.41 -2.12
N TYR A 465 14.46 -14.67 -2.54
CA TYR A 465 13.19 -15.29 -2.87
C TYR A 465 12.25 -15.32 -1.66
N GLU A 466 12.72 -15.75 -0.49
CA GLU A 466 11.90 -15.75 0.72
C GLU A 466 11.44 -14.34 1.11
N LEU A 467 12.33 -13.35 1.02
CA LEU A 467 11.99 -11.95 1.25
C LEU A 467 10.90 -11.49 0.27
N TRP A 468 11.07 -11.80 -1.02
CA TRP A 468 10.14 -11.46 -2.08
C TRP A 468 8.77 -12.13 -1.89
N ALA A 469 8.75 -13.45 -1.73
CA ALA A 469 7.53 -14.25 -1.58
C ALA A 469 6.71 -13.84 -0.35
N THR A 470 7.36 -13.32 0.69
CA THR A 470 6.72 -12.87 1.93
C THR A 470 6.51 -11.36 2.01
N THR A 471 6.78 -10.60 0.94
CA THR A 471 6.72 -9.13 0.99
C THR A 471 5.32 -8.60 1.35
N ALA A 472 4.26 -9.15 0.75
CA ALA A 472 2.89 -8.65 0.97
C ALA A 472 2.41 -8.87 2.41
N ILE A 473 2.66 -10.05 2.97
CA ILE A 473 2.29 -10.38 4.36
C ILE A 473 3.13 -9.59 5.36
N ARG A 474 4.43 -9.39 5.11
CA ARG A 474 5.30 -8.55 5.96
C ARG A 474 4.88 -7.10 5.99
N HIS A 475 4.48 -6.54 4.84
CA HIS A 475 3.94 -5.18 4.79
C HIS A 475 2.64 -5.05 5.62
N ARG A 476 1.75 -6.04 5.54
CA ARG A 476 0.54 -6.12 6.37
C ARG A 476 0.86 -6.17 7.86
N ILE A 477 1.84 -6.98 8.24
CA ILE A 477 2.36 -7.09 9.61
C ILE A 477 2.89 -5.75 10.10
N GLU A 478 3.76 -5.10 9.33
CA GLU A 478 4.37 -3.80 9.65
C GLU A 478 3.29 -2.71 9.84
N LYS A 479 2.33 -2.60 8.92
CA LYS A 479 1.23 -1.62 9.01
C LYS A 479 0.40 -1.85 10.27
N SER A 480 0.07 -3.11 10.55
CA SER A 480 -0.74 -3.49 11.71
C SER A 480 -0.03 -3.20 13.03
N GLN A 481 1.27 -3.49 13.09
CA GLN A 481 2.10 -3.11 14.24
C GLN A 481 2.15 -1.60 14.43
N ARG A 482 2.43 -0.82 13.37
CA ARG A 482 2.45 0.65 13.46
C ARG A 482 1.12 1.19 14.01
N ARG A 483 -0.02 0.64 13.58
CA ARG A 483 -1.35 1.00 14.10
C ARG A 483 -1.50 0.65 15.59
N ARG A 484 -1.17 -0.58 15.98
CA ARG A 484 -1.21 -1.05 17.38
C ARG A 484 -0.31 -0.22 18.29
N GLU A 485 0.94 0.02 17.88
CA GLU A 485 1.90 0.86 18.60
C GLU A 485 1.39 2.29 18.77
N ALA A 486 0.79 2.87 17.73
CA ALA A 486 0.22 4.21 17.79
C ALA A 486 -0.94 4.32 18.80
N VAL A 487 -1.72 3.25 18.99
CA VAL A 487 -2.75 3.16 20.04
C VAL A 487 -2.10 3.07 21.42
N LYS A 488 -1.10 2.19 21.62
CA LYS A 488 -0.41 2.03 22.91
C LYS A 488 0.32 3.30 23.37
N ARG A 489 1.03 3.98 22.47
CA ARG A 489 1.73 5.25 22.77
C ARG A 489 0.78 6.35 23.28
N ARG A 490 -0.53 6.27 23.01
CA ARG A 490 -1.52 7.24 23.53
C ARG A 490 -1.93 6.95 24.98
N ALA A 491 -1.86 5.69 25.44
CA ALA A 491 -2.31 5.28 26.76
C ALA A 491 -1.26 5.49 27.88
N GLY A 492 0.04 5.42 27.56
CA GLY A 492 1.11 5.21 28.55
C GLY A 492 1.72 6.42 29.30
N ARG A 493 1.10 7.61 29.34
CA ARG A 493 1.82 8.82 29.82
C ARG A 493 2.00 8.97 31.35
N ARG A 494 1.51 8.03 32.18
CA ARG A 494 1.43 8.24 33.64
C ARG A 494 2.48 7.50 34.50
N ARG A 495 3.12 6.45 33.97
CA ARG A 495 4.13 5.64 34.69
C ARG A 495 5.51 5.84 34.08
N SER A 496 6.59 5.58 34.81
CA SER A 496 7.95 5.47 34.27
C SER A 496 8.13 4.19 33.46
N ASP A 497 9.14 4.11 32.59
CA ASP A 497 9.37 2.91 31.76
C ASP A 497 9.65 1.66 32.60
N ARG A 498 10.41 1.81 33.68
CA ARG A 498 10.68 0.73 34.62
C ARG A 498 9.40 0.20 35.27
N GLU A 499 8.53 1.08 35.77
CA GLU A 499 7.27 0.68 36.41
C GLU A 499 6.32 0.00 35.42
N VAL A 500 6.31 0.44 34.15
CA VAL A 500 5.51 -0.20 33.10
C VAL A 500 6.00 -1.63 32.87
N LEU A 501 7.31 -1.81 32.75
CA LEU A 501 7.91 -3.12 32.54
C LEU A 501 7.66 -4.06 33.74
N GLU A 502 7.89 -3.58 34.97
CA GLU A 502 7.67 -4.36 36.19
C GLU A 502 6.20 -4.79 36.34
N CYS A 503 5.25 -3.90 36.07
CA CYS A 503 3.82 -4.25 36.07
C CYS A 503 3.50 -5.29 35.01
N TRP A 504 3.97 -5.09 33.77
CA TRP A 504 3.69 -6.03 32.67
C TRP A 504 4.27 -7.42 32.95
N LEU A 505 5.49 -7.50 33.48
CA LEU A 505 6.11 -8.79 33.84
C LEU A 505 5.33 -9.50 34.96
N ALA A 506 4.94 -8.77 36.01
CA ALA A 506 4.16 -9.32 37.11
C ALA A 506 2.80 -9.84 36.64
N GLU A 507 2.08 -9.06 35.84
CA GLU A 507 0.81 -9.45 35.23
C GLU A 507 0.97 -10.74 34.39
N ARG A 508 1.98 -10.81 33.51
CA ARG A 508 2.18 -12.00 32.67
C ARG A 508 2.55 -13.23 33.49
N GLN A 509 3.37 -13.08 34.53
CA GLN A 509 3.75 -14.18 35.40
C GLN A 509 2.55 -14.73 36.20
N ASP A 510 1.71 -13.84 36.74
CA ASP A 510 0.53 -14.23 37.54
C ASP A 510 -0.58 -14.83 36.68
N GLU A 511 -0.71 -14.37 35.43
CA GLU A 511 -1.79 -14.79 34.53
C GLU A 511 -1.43 -15.99 33.65
N PHE A 512 -0.17 -16.44 33.65
CA PHE A 512 0.27 -17.49 32.73
C PHE A 512 -0.52 -18.79 32.85
N LEU A 513 -0.83 -19.24 34.07
CA LEU A 513 -1.66 -20.44 34.27
C LEU A 513 -3.08 -20.28 33.72
N ARG A 514 -3.64 -19.06 33.79
CA ARG A 514 -4.94 -18.73 33.19
C ARG A 514 -4.84 -18.72 31.66
N TRP A 515 -3.75 -18.17 31.12
CA TRP A 515 -3.47 -18.17 29.69
C TRP A 515 -3.37 -19.60 29.14
N ILE A 516 -2.67 -20.50 29.82
CA ILE A 516 -2.62 -21.94 29.46
C ILE A 516 -4.02 -22.55 29.50
N ALA A 517 -4.78 -22.32 30.57
CA ALA A 517 -6.12 -22.88 30.70
C ALA A 517 -7.08 -22.40 29.60
N GLN A 518 -6.88 -21.17 29.11
CA GLN A 518 -7.73 -20.55 28.10
C GLN A 518 -7.34 -20.91 26.68
N PHE A 519 -6.05 -20.95 26.35
CA PHE A 519 -5.56 -21.10 24.97
C PHE A 519 -4.74 -22.37 24.74
N GLY A 520 -4.06 -22.88 25.77
CA GLY A 520 -3.00 -23.87 25.65
C GLY A 520 -3.43 -25.33 25.91
N SER A 521 -4.70 -25.69 25.76
CA SER A 521 -5.17 -27.04 26.12
C SER A 521 -4.49 -28.14 25.30
N GLY A 522 -3.95 -29.17 25.97
CA GLY A 522 -3.44 -30.39 25.32
C GLY A 522 -1.94 -30.41 24.99
N GLN A 523 -1.17 -29.39 25.39
CA GLN A 523 0.29 -29.36 25.26
C GLN A 523 0.98 -28.98 26.57
N GLU A 524 2.22 -29.44 26.76
CA GLU A 524 3.08 -29.01 27.85
C GLU A 524 3.77 -27.68 27.47
N TRP A 525 3.48 -26.62 28.22
CA TRP A 525 4.08 -25.29 28.05
C TRP A 525 5.26 -25.14 29.02
N ASP A 526 6.38 -25.77 28.67
CA ASP A 526 7.56 -25.95 29.52
C ASP A 526 8.70 -24.94 29.28
N PHE A 527 8.49 -23.99 28.36
CA PHE A 527 9.50 -23.05 27.86
C PHE A 527 10.68 -23.71 27.14
N SER A 528 10.52 -24.92 26.60
CA SER A 528 11.50 -25.54 25.70
C SER A 528 11.47 -24.91 24.31
N VAL A 529 12.55 -25.09 23.55
CA VAL A 529 12.57 -24.69 22.13
C VAL A 529 11.55 -25.49 21.30
N ASP A 530 11.28 -26.75 21.69
CA ASP A 530 10.30 -27.59 21.00
C ASP A 530 8.86 -27.12 21.17
N SER A 531 8.56 -26.45 22.29
CA SER A 531 7.27 -25.80 22.51
C SER A 531 6.99 -24.60 21.59
N LEU A 532 7.98 -24.13 20.81
CA LEU A 532 7.77 -23.02 19.87
C LEU A 532 6.96 -23.44 18.64
N ASP A 533 7.12 -24.67 18.15
CA ASP A 533 6.31 -25.17 17.03
C ASP A 533 4.84 -25.32 17.45
N ALA A 534 4.63 -25.74 18.70
CA ALA A 534 3.32 -25.74 19.37
C ALA A 534 2.70 -24.34 19.45
N LEU A 535 3.49 -23.34 19.85
CA LEU A 535 3.05 -21.94 19.89
C LEU A 535 2.64 -21.44 18.49
N GLU A 536 3.37 -21.80 17.43
CA GLU A 536 3.00 -21.43 16.05
C GLU A 536 1.66 -22.01 15.63
N VAL A 537 1.42 -23.29 15.90
CA VAL A 537 0.13 -23.94 15.62
C VAL A 537 -0.99 -23.22 16.37
N LEU A 538 -0.78 -22.90 17.63
CA LEU A 538 -1.75 -22.17 18.45
C LEU A 538 -2.05 -20.76 17.90
N ILE A 539 -1.03 -20.02 17.45
CA ILE A 539 -1.22 -18.69 16.84
C ILE A 539 -2.17 -18.76 15.64
N ARG A 540 -2.00 -19.75 14.76
CA ARG A 540 -2.87 -19.94 13.58
C ARG A 540 -4.28 -20.42 13.91
N GLN A 541 -4.48 -21.04 15.07
CA GLN A 541 -5.80 -21.43 15.55
C GLN A 541 -6.57 -20.25 16.14
N VAL A 542 -5.87 -19.33 16.80
CA VAL A 542 -6.47 -18.17 17.45
C VAL A 542 -6.81 -17.06 16.46
N ALA A 543 -5.99 -16.87 15.41
CA ALA A 543 -6.23 -15.85 14.40
C ALA A 543 -5.97 -16.39 12.99
N SER A 544 -6.76 -15.91 12.03
CA SER A 544 -6.67 -16.29 10.62
C SER A 544 -5.58 -15.52 9.87
N GLY A 545 -5.05 -14.45 10.48
CA GLY A 545 -4.05 -13.58 9.87
C GLY A 545 -3.44 -12.56 10.84
N PRO A 546 -2.45 -11.78 10.37
CA PRO A 546 -1.69 -10.87 11.23
C PRO A 546 -2.53 -9.69 11.75
N GLU A 547 -3.50 -9.17 10.98
CA GLU A 547 -4.39 -8.10 11.44
C GLU A 547 -5.28 -8.57 12.60
N GLU A 548 -5.88 -9.76 12.48
CA GLU A 548 -6.72 -10.35 13.52
C GLU A 548 -5.91 -10.62 14.80
N LEU A 549 -4.65 -11.09 14.65
CA LEU A 549 -3.75 -11.29 15.78
C LEU A 549 -3.32 -9.97 16.45
N LEU A 550 -3.00 -8.94 15.67
CA LEU A 550 -2.38 -7.72 16.16
C LEU A 550 -3.38 -6.64 16.58
N GLU A 551 -4.54 -6.56 15.93
CA GLU A 551 -5.45 -5.42 16.08
C GLU A 551 -6.74 -5.77 16.81
N ASP A 552 -7.20 -7.02 16.72
CA ASP A 552 -8.44 -7.40 17.38
C ASP A 552 -8.23 -7.44 18.90
N LYS A 553 -9.10 -6.72 19.61
CA LYS A 553 -9.06 -6.63 21.07
C LYS A 553 -9.33 -7.98 21.73
N VAL A 554 -10.07 -8.87 21.06
CA VAL A 554 -10.35 -10.22 21.57
C VAL A 554 -9.07 -11.06 21.69
N ASN A 555 -8.07 -10.78 20.85
CA ASN A 555 -6.80 -11.52 20.80
C ASN A 555 -5.68 -10.84 21.60
N ALA A 556 -5.92 -9.68 22.19
CA ALA A 556 -4.89 -8.90 22.89
C ALA A 556 -4.23 -9.70 24.03
N ASP A 557 -5.02 -10.36 24.88
CA ASP A 557 -4.51 -11.14 26.01
C ASP A 557 -3.73 -12.37 25.53
N PHE A 558 -4.21 -13.04 24.47
CA PHE A 558 -3.49 -14.14 23.84
C PHE A 558 -2.12 -13.66 23.33
N PHE A 559 -2.10 -12.59 22.54
CA PHE A 559 -0.92 -12.06 21.88
C PHE A 559 0.17 -11.60 22.88
N GLU A 560 -0.22 -10.90 23.95
CA GLU A 560 0.73 -10.48 25.00
C GLU A 560 1.31 -11.69 25.74
N GLY A 561 0.50 -12.71 26.04
CA GLY A 561 0.97 -13.94 26.66
C GLY A 561 1.91 -14.76 25.76
N ALA A 562 1.60 -14.86 24.47
CA ALA A 562 2.45 -15.51 23.47
C ALA A 562 3.80 -14.81 23.32
N ALA A 563 3.81 -13.46 23.33
CA ALA A 563 5.05 -12.68 23.21
C ALA A 563 5.93 -12.85 24.44
N TRP A 564 5.32 -12.83 25.63
CA TRP A 564 6.00 -13.13 26.86
C TRP A 564 6.58 -14.56 26.87
N TYR A 565 5.80 -15.56 26.44
CA TYR A 565 6.25 -16.94 26.38
C TYR A 565 7.47 -17.12 25.45
N LEU A 566 7.39 -16.62 24.21
CA LEU A 566 8.51 -16.66 23.25
C LEU A 566 9.75 -15.98 23.84
N GLY A 567 9.57 -14.81 24.45
CA GLY A 567 10.68 -14.10 25.08
C GLY A 567 11.28 -14.86 26.26
N GLU A 568 10.48 -15.54 27.07
CA GLU A 568 10.94 -16.38 28.17
C GLU A 568 11.71 -17.63 27.69
N VAL A 569 11.30 -18.26 26.58
CA VAL A 569 12.07 -19.35 25.97
C VAL A 569 13.48 -18.87 25.63
N THR A 570 13.61 -17.74 24.94
CA THR A 570 14.93 -17.15 24.60
C THR A 570 15.71 -16.73 25.84
N ARG A 571 15.06 -16.07 26.80
CA ARG A 571 15.70 -15.58 28.03
C ARG A 571 16.27 -16.72 28.86
N ARG A 572 15.55 -17.84 28.98
CA ARG A 572 15.98 -19.00 29.77
C ARG A 572 17.16 -19.75 29.15
N GLN A 573 17.31 -19.71 27.83
CA GLN A 573 18.45 -20.30 27.11
C GLN A 573 19.72 -19.45 27.19
N ALA A 574 19.59 -18.14 27.47
CA ALA A 574 20.71 -17.21 27.57
C ALA A 574 20.52 -16.18 28.71
N PRO A 575 20.41 -16.63 29.97
CA PRO A 575 19.98 -15.79 31.09
C PRO A 575 20.91 -14.61 31.39
N ASP A 576 22.21 -14.76 31.12
CA ASP A 576 23.20 -13.72 31.40
C ASP A 576 23.31 -12.67 30.27
N ALA A 577 22.79 -12.98 29.07
CA ALA A 577 22.92 -12.13 27.89
C ALA A 577 21.61 -11.48 27.45
N VAL A 578 20.47 -12.03 27.89
CA VAL A 578 19.13 -11.61 27.46
C VAL A 578 18.30 -11.24 28.68
N ARG A 579 17.77 -10.01 28.68
CA ARG A 579 16.81 -9.53 29.69
C ARG A 579 15.66 -8.80 29.02
N TRP A 580 14.52 -8.75 29.69
CA TRP A 580 13.44 -7.85 29.30
C TRP A 580 13.84 -6.39 29.54
N ASP A 581 13.48 -5.53 28.60
CA ASP A 581 13.68 -4.09 28.62
C ASP A 581 12.44 -3.37 28.07
N TYR A 582 12.30 -2.10 28.39
CA TYR A 582 11.22 -1.25 27.89
C TYR A 582 11.68 0.19 27.78
N ASP A 583 11.57 0.75 26.58
CA ASP A 583 11.87 2.15 26.29
C ASP A 583 10.76 2.70 25.40
N ARG A 584 9.91 3.56 25.97
CA ARG A 584 8.76 4.15 25.25
C ARG A 584 9.14 4.99 24.05
N THR A 585 10.39 5.47 24.01
CA THR A 585 10.89 6.31 22.91
C THR A 585 11.29 5.47 21.71
N TYR A 586 11.64 4.20 21.94
CA TYR A 586 12.08 3.27 20.92
C TYR A 586 10.95 2.32 20.48
N LEU A 587 10.32 1.60 21.42
CA LEU A 587 9.26 0.63 21.14
C LEU A 587 8.05 0.85 22.03
N ALA A 588 6.85 0.56 21.51
CA ALA A 588 5.64 0.66 22.32
C ALA A 588 5.45 -0.52 23.30
N ASP A 589 6.24 -1.59 23.11
CA ASP A 589 6.14 -2.86 23.84
C ASP A 589 7.43 -3.23 24.59
N PRO A 590 7.31 -4.01 25.68
CA PRO A 590 8.45 -4.71 26.27
C PRO A 590 9.14 -5.60 25.23
N HIS A 591 10.47 -5.57 25.23
CA HIS A 591 11.30 -6.32 24.29
C HIS A 591 12.48 -6.96 25.01
N LEU A 592 13.24 -7.79 24.30
CA LEU A 592 14.44 -8.40 24.85
C LEU A 592 15.67 -7.57 24.48
N SER A 593 16.62 -7.39 25.41
CA SER A 593 17.86 -6.65 25.18
C SER A 593 18.63 -7.23 23.99
N GLY A 594 18.93 -6.41 22.97
CA GLY A 594 19.55 -6.85 21.72
C GLY A 594 18.60 -7.56 20.74
N CYS A 595 17.31 -7.66 21.08
CA CYS A 595 16.27 -8.35 20.31
C CYS A 595 14.97 -7.50 20.27
N TYR A 596 14.87 -6.62 19.27
CA TYR A 596 13.87 -5.55 19.23
C TYR A 596 12.48 -5.92 18.65
N HIS A 597 12.14 -7.20 18.48
CA HIS A 597 11.02 -7.60 17.59
C HIS A 597 10.28 -8.87 18.04
N VAL A 598 10.10 -9.11 19.34
CA VAL A 598 9.42 -10.33 19.84
C VAL A 598 7.97 -10.40 19.35
N HIS A 599 7.21 -9.31 19.52
CA HIS A 599 5.83 -9.19 19.05
C HIS A 599 5.72 -9.29 17.53
N GLU A 600 6.69 -8.74 16.79
CA GLU A 600 6.73 -8.82 15.34
C GLU A 600 6.95 -10.24 14.83
N CYS A 601 7.85 -10.98 15.48
CA CYS A 601 8.16 -12.36 15.14
C CYS A 601 6.92 -13.28 15.23
N LEU A 602 6.01 -13.05 16.18
CA LEU A 602 4.76 -13.82 16.26
C LEU A 602 3.88 -13.65 15.02
N ALA A 603 3.82 -12.44 14.48
CA ALA A 603 3.03 -12.18 13.29
C ALA A 603 3.73 -12.71 12.02
N GLU A 604 5.06 -12.85 12.02
CA GLU A 604 5.80 -13.49 10.93
C GLU A 604 5.45 -14.97 10.74
N VAL A 605 4.77 -15.62 11.70
CA VAL A 605 4.24 -16.98 11.54
C VAL A 605 3.33 -17.09 10.32
N TYR A 606 2.60 -16.03 9.95
CA TYR A 606 1.78 -16.03 8.73
C TYR A 606 2.59 -15.93 7.44
N ALA A 607 3.90 -15.69 7.51
CA ALA A 607 4.75 -15.55 6.33
C ALA A 607 5.34 -16.87 5.82
N LYS A 608 5.36 -17.92 6.63
CA LYS A 608 5.87 -19.26 6.25
C LYS A 608 4.96 -20.33 6.83
N GLU A 609 5.01 -21.57 6.35
CA GLU A 609 4.11 -22.64 6.84
C GLU A 609 4.50 -23.18 8.23
N GLY A 610 5.75 -23.02 8.67
CA GLY A 610 6.16 -23.36 10.04
C GLY A 610 7.65 -23.12 10.34
N GLY A 611 8.03 -23.31 11.60
CA GLY A 611 9.40 -23.21 12.10
C GLY A 611 9.94 -21.77 12.19
N VAL A 612 9.06 -20.78 12.10
CA VAL A 612 9.40 -19.34 12.12
C VAL A 612 10.00 -18.93 13.47
N LEU A 613 9.31 -19.24 14.56
CA LEU A 613 9.69 -18.91 15.93
C LEU A 613 10.96 -19.66 16.33
N ARG A 614 11.07 -20.94 15.97
CA ARG A 614 12.28 -21.75 16.20
C ARG A 614 13.48 -21.16 15.45
N ALA A 615 13.34 -20.88 14.15
CA ALA A 615 14.41 -20.31 13.35
C ALA A 615 14.83 -18.92 13.85
N TRP A 616 13.86 -18.09 14.25
CA TRP A 616 14.12 -16.80 14.88
C TRP A 616 14.91 -16.97 16.18
N HIS A 617 14.47 -17.85 17.08
CA HIS A 617 15.14 -18.15 18.34
C HIS A 617 16.60 -18.57 18.10
N GLU A 618 16.83 -19.56 17.24
CA GLU A 618 18.18 -20.06 16.94
C GLU A 618 19.09 -18.99 16.31
N LYS A 619 18.53 -18.15 15.43
CA LYS A 619 19.27 -17.03 14.85
C LYS A 619 19.69 -16.03 15.93
N LYS A 620 18.81 -15.73 16.89
CA LYS A 620 19.12 -14.81 18.00
C LYS A 620 20.15 -15.39 18.95
N VAL A 621 20.01 -16.65 19.36
CA VAL A 621 21.00 -17.33 20.22
C VAL A 621 22.37 -17.36 19.55
N ARG A 622 22.45 -17.65 18.25
CA ARG A 622 23.72 -17.60 17.50
C ARG A 622 24.34 -16.20 17.46
N LEU A 623 23.53 -15.15 17.29
CA LEU A 623 24.02 -13.77 17.31
C LEU A 623 24.58 -13.40 18.69
N ILE A 624 23.86 -13.77 19.75
CA ILE A 624 24.28 -13.55 21.14
C ILE A 624 25.61 -14.26 21.42
N GLN A 625 25.73 -15.53 21.03
CA GLN A 625 26.95 -16.31 21.19
C GLN A 625 28.13 -15.72 20.40
N ARG A 626 27.89 -15.23 19.17
CA ARG A 626 28.92 -14.54 18.38
C ARG A 626 29.36 -13.22 19.00
N SER A 627 28.42 -12.43 19.52
CA SER A 627 28.74 -11.19 20.22
C SER A 627 29.52 -11.43 21.51
N ALA A 628 29.18 -12.48 22.27
CA ALA A 628 29.94 -12.90 23.45
C ALA A 628 31.35 -13.40 23.09
N ALA A 629 31.49 -14.19 22.02
CA ALA A 629 32.78 -14.66 21.53
C ALA A 629 33.66 -13.54 20.93
N ALA A 630 33.06 -12.45 20.45
CA ALA A 630 33.77 -11.33 19.84
C ALA A 630 34.23 -10.25 20.84
N GLY A 631 33.89 -10.36 22.14
CA GLY A 631 34.06 -9.24 23.07
C GLY A 631 34.22 -9.59 24.54
N ASP A 632 35.34 -10.23 24.89
CA ASP A 632 36.04 -9.95 26.15
C ASP A 632 36.82 -8.64 25.93
N GLY A 633 36.15 -7.50 26.14
CA GLY A 633 36.73 -6.16 25.94
C GLY A 633 35.69 -5.09 25.57
N GLU A 634 35.21 -4.36 26.59
CA GLU A 634 34.40 -3.14 26.49
C GLU A 634 32.97 -3.25 25.90
N VAL A 635 32.03 -3.78 26.69
CA VAL A 635 30.60 -3.43 26.55
C VAL A 635 30.18 -2.61 27.77
N GLY A 636 30.41 -1.30 27.67
CA GLY A 636 30.09 -0.36 28.75
C GLY A 636 30.03 1.11 28.36
N ARG A 637 30.14 1.46 27.06
CA ARG A 637 29.87 2.83 26.60
C ARG A 637 28.77 2.84 25.55
N ARG A 638 27.64 3.41 25.98
CA ARG A 638 26.56 3.91 25.11
C ARG A 638 27.17 4.69 23.94
N PRO A 639 26.62 4.61 22.71
CA PRO A 639 26.88 5.65 21.74
C PRO A 639 26.26 6.94 22.30
N GLN A 640 27.09 7.88 22.74
CA GLN A 640 26.67 9.27 22.78
C GLN A 640 26.35 9.67 21.34
N VAL A 641 25.10 10.02 21.10
CA VAL A 641 24.69 10.75 19.90
C VAL A 641 25.38 12.11 19.99
N SER A 642 26.57 12.22 19.43
CA SER A 642 27.21 13.49 19.14
C SER A 642 26.73 13.97 17.78
N ASP A 643 26.23 15.20 17.78
CA ASP A 643 25.77 16.01 16.64
C ASP A 643 26.47 15.70 15.31
N ILE A 644 25.70 15.18 14.35
CA ILE A 644 26.02 15.35 12.93
C ILE A 644 25.21 16.55 12.46
N GLY A 645 25.87 17.71 12.44
CA GLY A 645 25.35 18.91 11.79
C GLY A 645 25.11 18.70 10.29
N PRO A 646 24.24 19.50 9.67
CA PRO A 646 23.91 19.34 8.26
C PRO A 646 25.07 19.85 7.40
N ASN A 647 25.64 18.99 6.57
CA ASN A 647 26.46 19.42 5.44
C ASN A 647 25.59 19.55 4.20
N HIS A 648 25.86 20.64 3.48
CA HIS A 648 25.18 21.22 2.34
C HIS A 648 24.88 20.28 1.17
#